data_AF-A0A2P8B2W0-F1
#
_entry.id   AF-A0A2P8B2W0-F1
#
_cell.length_a   1.000
_cell.length_b   1.000
_cell.length_c   1.000
_cell.angle_alpha   90.00
_cell.angle_beta   90.00
_cell.angle_gamma   90.00
#
_symmetry.space_group_name_H-M   'P 1'
#
loop_
_entity.id
_entity.type
_entity.pdbx_description
1 polymer ?
#
loop_
_entity_poly.entity_id
_entity_poly.type
_entity_poly.pdbx_seq_one_letter_code
_entity_poly.pdbx_strand_id
1 'polypeptide(L)'
;MSSPRYLIDLVHRPSGADADRPAIVAPDGELSYAQLWQRIGATAELLRRAGIRPGDLVGLYLHRSADYVTSLLATLTVGAVAVPIDPELPSGRAEQMLAMAAPRLVLYADRPATVAAPAGTRWRDVRTAKVVAGTDPLDRAGWLPPGEQAALVLFTSGSTGQPKGVVLHHAGLVNRLAWGHDWFGFAADDRVLHKASIGFDASVHEIFSPLIAGGTVVIAGAGLQFDSLGLVRLIQREAVTTAHFVPTMLRHLLDEPELPGCVTLRRVLCGGEALDMQLVRRFRAALPAGLFNGYGPSETSINVSYWDCSEAYAGSIAPIGRIIGGVSARVLDEEFRPVADGETGELWIGGVAVGLGYLRDDERTAHRFRPDPAQPGAWLYRTGDLVRVAPEGFLEFRGRVDDQVKIRGIRVEPGEVAAVLRKHPAVHDAVVVAVPDEDGPRLVGYVVPQPRRAPTIGGLPRFRLPNGMAVTAASPDEAVFLYRQIFDHAEYSRFGVRLGDGAVVVDVGANIGLFSLWATRQARDVHLIAVEPNPDTLPYLRANLSLYAESATIVEAAVTDVAGTAELISFPELSYLSGLGADRADAASDLVRSHYRQGGGDADEAEQAALLADAHRRLTSVAHVVPTVTLSALLDRFGLDRVDLLKVNTEGAELSVLRGLRPEHWPRIGQVCLEVERSSVTAPQVRELLSAAGFEVHEIGDWNVGADADVSYLYAMRPQGQPPAASPWDEPADQLLTTGLLQGYLASVLPPAMHPDQLVFVDSLPRLPNGKVARLELPPPPRRHAESAPEQGSALADRLREAWRVTLGVDAVHDDDNFLALGGHSLTALRVVHRVREMADLEVSPASCLRAGSFADWLTRVTDARRDVSPPR
;
A
#
# COMPACT_ATOMS: atom_id res chain seq x y z
N MET A 1 -5.00 44.08 25.84
CA MET A 1 -4.21 42.86 25.58
C MET A 1 -3.44 43.10 24.29
N SER A 2 -2.14 42.82 24.24
CA SER A 2 -1.36 42.94 23.00
C SER A 2 -1.94 42.03 21.93
N SER A 3 -2.02 42.50 20.68
CA SER A 3 -2.42 41.65 19.55
C SER A 3 -1.59 40.35 19.55
N PRO A 4 -2.23 39.19 19.33
CA PRO A 4 -1.55 37.89 19.34
C PRO A 4 -0.42 37.89 18.30
N ARG A 5 0.75 37.41 18.70
CA ARG A 5 1.96 37.43 17.86
C ARG A 5 2.35 36.05 17.35
N TYR A 6 2.13 35.03 18.18
CA TYR A 6 2.42 33.63 17.86
C TYR A 6 1.15 32.79 17.86
N LEU A 7 1.18 31.65 17.19
CA LEU A 7 0.05 30.72 17.12
C LEU A 7 -0.47 30.32 18.50
N ILE A 8 0.46 30.03 19.41
CA ILE A 8 0.13 29.64 20.78
C ILE A 8 -0.52 30.76 21.59
N ASP A 9 -0.37 32.02 21.18
CA ASP A 9 -1.04 33.18 21.81
C ASP A 9 -2.54 33.17 21.55
N LEU A 10 -2.96 32.54 20.46
CA LEU A 10 -4.36 32.43 20.10
C LEU A 10 -5.09 31.35 20.89
N VAL A 11 -4.37 30.35 21.44
CA VAL A 11 -4.99 29.22 22.15
C VAL A 11 -5.54 29.69 23.48
N HIS A 12 -6.81 29.38 23.72
CA HIS A 12 -7.53 29.73 24.94
C HIS A 12 -6.84 29.18 26.20
N ARG A 13 -6.57 30.07 27.16
CA ARG A 13 -5.98 29.72 28.47
C ARG A 13 -7.11 29.50 29.49
N PRO A 14 -7.22 28.30 30.10
CA PRO A 14 -8.30 28.00 31.04
C PRO A 14 -8.26 28.89 32.28
N SER A 15 -9.43 29.29 32.77
CA SER A 15 -9.60 29.96 34.07
C SER A 15 -10.96 29.64 34.68
N GLY A 16 -11.01 29.50 36.01
CA GLY A 16 -12.27 29.21 36.73
C GLY A 16 -12.97 27.95 36.20
N ALA A 17 -14.29 28.04 35.98
CA ALA A 17 -15.13 26.93 35.51
C ALA A 17 -14.83 26.47 34.07
N ASP A 18 -14.08 27.25 33.29
CA ASP A 18 -13.67 26.91 31.93
C ASP A 18 -12.60 25.80 31.89
N ALA A 19 -11.86 25.65 33.00
CA ALA A 19 -10.78 24.68 33.13
C ALA A 19 -11.23 23.22 32.89
N ASP A 20 -12.47 22.91 33.27
CA ASP A 20 -13.04 21.56 33.16
C ASP A 20 -13.77 21.31 31.84
N ARG A 21 -13.83 22.29 30.93
CA ARG A 21 -14.51 22.13 29.63
C ARG A 21 -13.70 21.25 28.67
N PRO A 22 -14.36 20.45 27.81
CA PRO A 22 -13.70 19.62 26.81
C PRO A 22 -12.92 20.47 25.79
N ALA A 23 -11.60 20.29 25.76
CA ALA A 23 -10.74 20.84 24.71
C ALA A 23 -10.58 19.85 23.55
N ILE A 24 -10.44 18.55 23.85
CA ILE A 24 -10.26 17.49 22.86
C ILE A 24 -11.16 16.31 23.22
N VAL A 25 -11.89 15.80 22.23
CA VAL A 25 -12.56 14.50 22.29
C VAL A 25 -11.90 13.60 21.25
N ALA A 26 -11.34 12.47 21.69
CA ALA A 26 -10.66 11.50 20.86
C ALA A 26 -11.20 10.09 21.10
N PRO A 27 -10.92 9.11 20.22
CA PRO A 27 -11.42 7.74 20.40
C PRO A 27 -11.00 7.08 21.72
N ASP A 28 -9.85 7.49 22.27
CA ASP A 28 -9.26 6.99 23.50
C ASP A 28 -9.63 7.79 24.76
N GLY A 29 -10.39 8.89 24.60
CA GLY A 29 -10.92 9.66 25.72
C GLY A 29 -11.04 11.16 25.47
N GLU A 30 -11.49 11.87 26.50
CA GLU A 30 -11.67 13.31 26.51
C GLU A 30 -10.56 14.00 27.33
N LEU A 31 -10.08 15.15 26.86
CA LEU A 31 -9.20 16.04 27.61
C LEU A 31 -9.88 17.39 27.85
N SER A 32 -9.93 17.80 29.12
CA SER A 32 -10.32 19.16 29.48
C SER A 32 -9.23 20.18 29.11
N TYR A 33 -9.57 21.48 29.09
CA TYR A 33 -8.58 22.53 28.89
C TYR A 33 -7.47 22.51 29.96
N ALA A 34 -7.80 22.23 31.23
CA ALA A 34 -6.80 22.07 32.28
C ALA A 34 -5.81 20.94 31.97
N GLN A 35 -6.33 19.77 31.56
CA GLN A 35 -5.52 18.62 31.22
C GLN A 35 -4.68 18.88 29.96
N LEU A 36 -5.24 19.55 28.95
CA LEU A 36 -4.51 19.95 27.74
C LEU A 36 -3.31 20.83 28.09
N TRP A 37 -3.52 21.92 28.84
CA TRP A 37 -2.42 22.83 29.23
C TRP A 37 -1.40 22.17 30.16
N GLN A 38 -1.83 21.25 31.02
CA GLN A 38 -0.92 20.42 31.82
C GLN A 38 -0.03 19.54 30.93
N ARG A 39 -0.60 18.88 29.91
CA ARG A 39 0.18 18.06 28.97
C ARG A 39 1.09 18.93 28.08
N ILE A 40 0.64 20.10 27.65
CA ILE A 40 1.47 21.07 26.91
C ILE A 40 2.70 21.45 27.74
N GLY A 41 2.51 21.80 29.02
CA GLY A 41 3.61 22.13 29.93
C GLY A 41 4.59 20.97 30.13
N ALA A 42 4.08 19.75 30.33
CA ALA A 42 4.91 18.56 30.48
C ALA A 42 5.75 18.25 29.23
N THR A 43 5.16 18.36 28.05
CA THR A 43 5.86 18.13 26.78
C THR A 43 6.82 19.27 26.45
N ALA A 44 6.48 20.52 26.75
CA ALA A 44 7.39 21.65 26.59
C ALA A 44 8.65 21.48 27.46
N GLU A 45 8.50 20.99 28.69
CA GLU A 45 9.64 20.67 29.55
C GLU A 45 10.48 19.49 29.01
N LEU A 46 9.85 18.46 28.46
CA LEU A 46 10.55 17.36 27.77
C LEU A 46 11.44 17.91 26.63
N LEU A 47 10.91 18.84 25.83
CA LEU A 47 11.66 19.50 24.75
C LEU A 47 12.83 20.33 25.30
N ARG A 48 12.62 21.14 26.35
CA ARG A 48 13.67 21.94 26.99
C ARG A 48 14.78 21.09 27.57
N ARG A 49 14.46 19.98 28.26
CA ARG A 49 15.45 19.03 28.80
C ARG A 49 16.20 18.28 27.70
N ALA A 50 15.56 18.06 26.56
CA ALA A 50 16.24 17.59 25.38
C ALA A 50 17.17 18.67 24.77
N GLY A 51 17.14 19.92 25.24
CA GLY A 51 17.98 21.01 24.75
C GLY A 51 17.49 21.61 23.44
N ILE A 52 16.18 21.49 23.15
CA ILE A 52 15.53 22.22 22.07
C ILE A 52 15.55 23.72 22.39
N ARG A 53 15.90 24.51 21.39
CA ARG A 53 15.93 25.98 21.43
C ARG A 53 14.91 26.56 20.45
N PRO A 54 14.48 27.82 20.64
CA PRO A 54 13.67 28.51 19.65
C PRO A 54 14.30 28.42 18.24
N GLY A 55 13.48 28.11 17.23
CA GLY A 55 13.91 27.89 15.85
C GLY A 55 14.41 26.48 15.51
N ASP A 56 14.70 25.61 16.50
CA ASP A 56 15.03 24.21 16.21
C ASP A 56 13.82 23.48 15.62
N LEU A 57 14.06 22.55 14.68
CA LEU A 57 13.02 21.71 14.10
C LEU A 57 12.75 20.49 15.00
N VAL A 58 11.48 20.24 15.29
CA VAL A 58 11.00 19.07 16.04
C VAL A 58 10.06 18.25 15.15
N GLY A 59 10.45 17.02 14.85
CA GLY A 59 9.60 16.06 14.13
C GLY A 59 8.50 15.53 15.04
N LEU A 60 7.26 15.51 14.55
CA LEU A 60 6.11 14.95 15.25
C LEU A 60 5.68 13.68 14.53
N TYR A 61 6.28 12.54 14.89
CA TYR A 61 5.96 11.23 14.33
C TYR A 61 4.83 10.58 15.15
N LEU A 62 3.61 11.09 14.95
CA LEU A 62 2.44 10.78 15.77
C LEU A 62 1.21 10.61 14.88
N HIS A 63 0.36 9.64 15.19
CA HIS A 63 -0.96 9.56 14.56
C HIS A 63 -1.81 10.79 14.94
N ARG A 64 -2.88 11.02 14.18
CA ARG A 64 -3.92 11.99 14.53
C ARG A 64 -4.55 11.62 15.88
N SER A 65 -4.10 12.27 16.95
CA SER A 65 -4.47 11.97 18.34
C SER A 65 -4.32 13.19 19.25
N ALA A 66 -4.78 13.05 20.50
CA ALA A 66 -4.57 14.08 21.53
C ALA A 66 -3.08 14.35 21.80
N ASP A 67 -2.23 13.33 21.67
CA ASP A 67 -0.78 13.45 21.83
C ASP A 67 -0.15 14.27 20.68
N TYR A 68 -0.66 14.13 19.45
CA TYR A 68 -0.25 14.99 18.34
C TYR A 68 -0.60 16.45 18.60
N VAL A 69 -1.86 16.74 18.94
CA VAL A 69 -2.31 18.13 19.21
C VAL A 69 -1.49 18.75 20.35
N THR A 70 -1.31 18.01 21.45
CA THR A 70 -0.49 18.46 22.58
C THR A 70 0.96 18.72 22.16
N SER A 71 1.57 17.82 21.39
CA SER A 71 2.98 17.94 20.97
C SER A 71 3.20 19.11 20.00
N LEU A 72 2.24 19.35 19.10
CA LEU A 72 2.22 20.52 18.23
C LEU A 72 2.22 21.80 19.07
N LEU A 73 1.27 21.93 19.99
CA LEU A 73 1.15 23.10 20.86
C LEU A 73 2.38 23.29 21.76
N ALA A 74 2.93 22.21 22.32
CA ALA A 74 4.14 22.23 23.14
C ALA A 74 5.39 22.66 22.36
N THR A 75 5.50 22.22 21.10
CA THR A 75 6.60 22.63 20.19
C THR A 75 6.55 24.13 19.93
N LEU A 76 5.37 24.66 19.61
CA LEU A 76 5.16 26.10 19.43
C LEU A 76 5.39 26.88 20.73
N THR A 77 5.05 26.27 21.88
CA THR A 77 5.23 26.82 23.24
C THR A 77 6.69 26.98 23.64
N VAL A 78 7.64 26.28 23.00
CA VAL A 78 9.09 26.48 23.22
C VAL A 78 9.75 27.28 22.10
N GLY A 79 8.95 27.83 21.17
CA GLY A 79 9.42 28.62 20.03
C GLY A 79 10.09 27.77 18.93
N ALA A 80 9.94 26.45 18.99
CA ALA A 80 10.47 25.52 17.99
C ALA A 80 9.53 25.37 16.79
N VAL A 81 10.05 24.81 15.70
CA VAL A 81 9.32 24.62 14.44
C VAL A 81 8.81 23.19 14.37
N ALA A 82 7.49 23.01 14.26
CA ALA A 82 6.89 21.69 14.16
C ALA A 82 7.01 21.11 12.75
N VAL A 83 7.37 19.83 12.65
CA VAL A 83 7.38 19.07 11.39
C VAL A 83 6.48 17.84 11.56
N PRO A 84 5.19 17.93 11.20
CA PRO A 84 4.27 16.79 11.25
C PRO A 84 4.71 15.67 10.29
N ILE A 85 4.79 14.44 10.79
CA ILE A 85 5.12 13.25 10.00
C ILE A 85 4.14 12.16 10.37
N ASP A 86 3.22 11.86 9.46
CA ASP A 86 2.16 10.87 9.68
C ASP A 86 2.74 9.45 9.64
N PRO A 87 2.60 8.64 10.72
CA PRO A 87 3.07 7.26 10.72
C PRO A 87 2.35 6.35 9.72
N GLU A 88 1.20 6.78 9.18
CA GLU A 88 0.52 6.05 8.08
C GLU A 88 1.24 6.18 6.73
N LEU A 89 2.26 7.06 6.61
CA LEU A 89 3.09 7.16 5.42
C LEU A 89 4.01 5.93 5.27
N PRO A 90 4.33 5.52 4.02
CA PRO A 90 5.36 4.52 3.79
C PRO A 90 6.67 4.91 4.48
N SER A 91 7.39 3.93 5.06
CA SER A 91 8.61 4.18 5.83
C SER A 91 9.65 4.97 5.03
N GLY A 92 9.86 4.62 3.76
CA GLY A 92 10.79 5.34 2.88
C GLY A 92 10.41 6.81 2.66
N ARG A 93 9.11 7.16 2.66
CA ARG A 93 8.64 8.54 2.58
C ARG A 93 8.89 9.30 3.87
N ALA A 94 8.61 8.68 5.01
CA ALA A 94 8.89 9.26 6.32
C ALA A 94 10.39 9.52 6.52
N GLU A 95 11.24 8.57 6.09
CA GLU A 95 12.71 8.71 6.11
C GLU A 95 13.19 9.87 5.23
N GLN A 96 12.66 10.01 4.01
CA GLN A 96 12.98 11.14 3.13
C GLN A 96 12.63 12.48 3.79
N MET A 97 11.43 12.59 4.38
CA MET A 97 11.01 13.81 5.08
C MET A 97 11.90 14.12 6.28
N LEU A 98 12.25 13.11 7.08
CA LEU A 98 13.19 13.24 8.19
C LEU A 98 14.59 13.65 7.73
N ALA A 99 15.08 13.09 6.62
CA ALA A 99 16.37 13.43 6.03
C ALA A 99 16.42 14.90 5.56
N MET A 100 15.37 15.34 4.87
CA MET A 100 15.27 16.73 4.39
C MET A 100 15.15 17.72 5.55
N ALA A 101 14.30 17.41 6.55
CA ALA A 101 14.10 18.26 7.71
C ALA A 101 15.32 18.28 8.64
N ALA A 102 15.99 17.14 8.81
CA ALA A 102 17.00 16.88 9.83
C ALA A 102 16.62 17.49 11.20
N PRO A 103 15.47 17.07 11.80
CA PRO A 103 15.02 17.64 13.06
C PRO A 103 15.99 17.27 14.18
N ARG A 104 16.12 18.17 15.17
CA ARG A 104 16.99 17.94 16.33
C ARG A 104 16.44 16.87 17.27
N LEU A 105 15.12 16.71 17.26
CA LEU A 105 14.38 15.73 18.04
C LEU A 105 13.15 15.27 17.26
N VAL A 106 12.77 14.02 17.41
CA VAL A 106 11.49 13.46 16.97
C VAL A 106 10.71 12.99 18.19
N LEU A 107 9.50 13.52 18.37
CA LEU A 107 8.52 13.00 19.32
C LEU A 107 7.73 11.88 18.68
N TYR A 108 7.53 10.78 19.41
CA TYR A 108 6.77 9.63 18.96
C TYR A 108 5.94 9.03 20.09
N ALA A 109 4.90 8.29 19.77
CA ALA A 109 4.20 7.40 20.70
C ALA A 109 4.62 5.95 20.42
N ASP A 110 4.50 5.52 19.17
CA ASP A 110 4.89 4.17 18.75
C ASP A 110 5.95 4.26 17.66
N ARG A 111 7.21 3.94 18.01
CA ARG A 111 8.34 4.05 17.09
C ARG A 111 8.52 2.74 16.32
N PRO A 112 8.41 2.75 14.98
CA PRO A 112 8.79 1.59 14.18
C PRO A 112 10.31 1.40 14.20
N ALA A 113 10.76 0.15 14.30
CA ALA A 113 12.18 -0.20 14.25
C ALA A 113 12.82 0.10 12.88
N THR A 114 11.99 0.22 11.84
CA THR A 114 12.40 0.30 10.44
C THR A 114 12.64 1.73 9.93
N VAL A 115 12.12 2.77 10.59
CA VAL A 115 12.27 4.16 10.12
C VAL A 115 13.59 4.74 10.60
N ALA A 116 14.52 4.94 9.66
CA ALA A 116 15.78 5.61 9.93
C ALA A 116 15.59 7.12 10.16
N ALA A 117 16.48 7.70 10.97
CA ALA A 117 16.58 9.15 11.15
C ALA A 117 18.01 9.62 10.89
N PRO A 118 18.21 10.90 10.52
CA PRO A 118 19.53 11.46 10.30
C PRO A 118 20.45 11.34 11.52
N ALA A 119 21.76 11.32 11.25
CA ALA A 119 22.77 11.37 12.31
C ALA A 119 22.55 12.59 13.22
N GLY A 120 22.47 12.37 14.53
CA GLY A 120 22.23 13.41 15.53
C GLY A 120 20.75 13.69 15.85
N THR A 121 19.80 13.18 15.07
CA THR A 121 18.38 13.24 15.40
C THR A 121 18.07 12.30 16.56
N ARG A 122 17.59 12.85 17.67
CA ARG A 122 17.19 12.05 18.86
C ARG A 122 15.71 11.74 18.82
N TRP A 123 15.32 10.58 19.33
CA TRP A 123 13.91 10.19 19.47
C TRP A 123 13.51 10.24 20.95
N ARG A 124 12.31 10.76 21.23
CA ARG A 124 11.73 10.77 22.58
C ARG A 124 10.28 10.32 22.54
N ASP A 125 9.96 9.35 23.38
CA ASP A 125 8.58 8.93 23.59
C ASP A 125 7.83 10.06 24.30
N VAL A 126 6.78 10.57 23.67
CA VAL A 126 5.96 11.67 24.19
C VAL A 126 5.31 11.31 25.53
N ARG A 127 5.03 10.02 25.77
CA ARG A 127 4.42 9.52 27.02
C ARG A 127 5.36 9.62 28.22
N THR A 128 6.64 9.90 27.99
CA THR A 128 7.62 10.15 29.07
C THR A 128 7.58 11.58 29.60
N ALA A 129 6.79 12.47 29.00
CA ALA A 129 6.59 13.83 29.47
C ALA A 129 6.05 13.85 30.91
N LYS A 130 6.62 14.72 31.75
CA LYS A 130 6.23 14.87 33.16
C LYS A 130 5.97 16.33 33.47
N VAL A 131 4.91 16.58 34.23
CA VAL A 131 4.59 17.92 34.74
C VAL A 131 5.68 18.37 35.70
N VAL A 132 6.15 19.61 35.54
CA VAL A 132 7.04 20.28 36.49
C VAL A 132 6.29 21.48 37.04
N ALA A 133 6.13 21.52 38.36
CA ALA A 133 5.44 22.61 39.03
C ALA A 133 6.28 23.91 38.98
N GLY A 134 5.61 25.05 38.81
CA GLY A 134 6.23 26.38 38.91
C GLY A 134 6.95 26.90 37.66
N THR A 135 6.94 26.15 36.54
CA THR A 135 7.46 26.62 35.25
C THR A 135 6.34 27.22 34.41
N ASP A 136 6.49 28.45 33.92
CA ASP A 136 5.60 28.97 32.87
C ASP A 136 5.90 28.20 31.57
N PRO A 137 4.93 27.49 30.98
CA PRO A 137 5.12 26.84 29.70
C PRO A 137 5.57 27.83 28.63
N LEU A 138 5.15 29.10 28.68
CA LEU A 138 5.37 30.09 27.64
C LEU A 138 6.55 31.05 27.90
N ASP A 139 7.65 30.56 28.47
CA ASP A 139 8.93 31.30 28.50
C ASP A 139 9.43 31.61 27.08
N ARG A 140 9.47 32.92 26.75
CA ARG A 140 9.83 33.44 25.41
C ARG A 140 11.26 33.96 25.31
N ALA A 141 12.11 33.67 26.30
CA ALA A 141 13.50 34.06 26.24
C ALA A 141 14.16 33.56 24.94
N GLY A 142 14.67 34.49 24.13
CA GLY A 142 15.39 34.18 22.88
C GLY A 142 14.53 33.89 21.65
N TRP A 143 13.21 34.11 21.69
CA TRP A 143 12.36 34.00 20.49
C TRP A 143 12.62 35.16 19.52
N LEU A 144 12.53 34.89 18.21
CA LEU A 144 12.64 35.89 17.15
C LEU A 144 11.30 36.60 16.92
N PRO A 145 11.26 37.74 16.21
CA PRO A 145 9.99 38.34 15.78
C PRO A 145 9.14 37.36 14.94
N PRO A 146 7.80 37.34 15.11
CA PRO A 146 6.92 36.33 14.51
C PRO A 146 6.89 36.32 12.98
N GLY A 147 7.15 37.46 12.31
CA GLY A 147 7.22 37.54 10.86
C GLY A 147 8.49 36.93 10.25
N GLU A 148 9.51 36.70 11.09
CA GLU A 148 10.78 36.04 10.72
C GLU A 148 10.85 34.61 11.28
N GLN A 149 9.94 34.24 12.18
CA GLN A 149 9.96 32.96 12.89
C GLN A 149 9.05 31.93 12.23
N ALA A 150 9.66 30.86 11.72
CA ALA A 150 8.96 29.67 11.26
C ALA A 150 8.16 29.02 12.41
N ALA A 151 6.98 28.50 12.08
CA ALA A 151 6.08 27.81 13.00
C ALA A 151 5.91 26.34 12.61
N LEU A 152 5.72 26.06 11.32
CA LEU A 152 5.55 24.71 10.79
C LEU A 152 6.34 24.51 9.51
N VAL A 153 6.80 23.28 9.29
CA VAL A 153 7.19 22.79 7.96
C VAL A 153 6.22 21.70 7.55
N LEU A 154 5.48 21.95 6.46
CA LEU A 154 4.55 20.97 5.87
C LEU A 154 5.09 20.49 4.53
N PHE A 155 5.25 19.18 4.39
CA PHE A 155 5.74 18.60 3.15
C PHE A 155 4.60 18.44 2.14
N THR A 156 4.84 18.87 0.91
CA THR A 156 3.94 18.70 -0.24
C THR A 156 4.64 17.93 -1.36
N SER A 157 3.88 17.49 -2.35
CA SER A 157 4.44 16.84 -3.55
C SER A 157 5.34 17.79 -4.33
N GLY A 158 6.40 17.26 -4.93
CA GLY A 158 7.41 18.02 -5.64
C GLY A 158 7.73 17.43 -7.02
N SER A 159 7.74 18.27 -8.05
CA SER A 159 7.96 17.90 -9.45
C SER A 159 9.27 17.15 -9.75
N THR A 160 10.24 17.20 -8.84
CA THR A 160 11.57 16.57 -8.95
C THR A 160 11.63 15.12 -8.42
N GLY A 161 10.50 14.52 -8.03
CA GLY A 161 10.50 13.16 -7.46
C GLY A 161 10.87 13.10 -5.97
N GLN A 162 10.88 14.25 -5.29
CA GLN A 162 11.14 14.40 -3.85
C GLN A 162 10.11 15.36 -3.26
N PRO A 163 9.66 15.15 -2.01
CA PRO A 163 8.73 16.07 -1.36
C PRO A 163 9.39 17.43 -1.16
N LYS A 164 8.61 18.50 -1.08
CA LYS A 164 9.10 19.86 -0.77
C LYS A 164 8.51 20.34 0.55
N GLY A 165 9.37 20.72 1.50
CA GLY A 165 8.95 21.23 2.80
C GLY A 165 8.60 22.71 2.69
N VAL A 166 7.33 23.09 2.82
CA VAL A 166 6.88 24.48 2.84
C VAL A 166 7.09 25.05 4.24
N VAL A 167 7.85 26.14 4.36
CA VAL A 167 8.12 26.79 5.65
C VAL A 167 7.08 27.87 5.91
N LEU A 168 6.17 27.60 6.85
CA LEU A 168 5.13 28.52 7.29
C LEU A 168 5.58 29.29 8.52
N HIS A 169 5.29 30.58 8.58
CA HIS A 169 5.64 31.45 9.71
C HIS A 169 4.44 31.79 10.59
N HIS A 170 4.72 32.24 11.80
CA HIS A 170 3.68 32.55 12.77
C HIS A 170 2.75 33.67 12.30
N ALA A 171 3.26 34.76 11.72
CA ALA A 171 2.42 35.91 11.37
C ALA A 171 1.36 35.58 10.31
N GLY A 172 1.71 34.78 9.28
CA GLY A 172 0.77 34.36 8.25
C GLY A 172 -0.36 33.47 8.81
N LEU A 173 0.00 32.49 9.65
CA LEU A 173 -0.97 31.60 10.27
C LEU A 173 -1.84 32.30 11.32
N VAL A 174 -1.27 33.21 12.11
CA VAL A 174 -2.03 34.03 13.06
C VAL A 174 -3.03 34.92 12.33
N ASN A 175 -2.62 35.60 11.27
CA ASN A 175 -3.52 36.42 10.44
C ASN A 175 -4.69 35.59 9.92
N ARG A 176 -4.39 34.43 9.31
CA ARG A 176 -5.42 33.55 8.75
C ARG A 176 -6.40 33.05 9.82
N LEU A 177 -5.91 32.57 10.96
CA LEU A 177 -6.75 32.00 12.00
C LEU A 177 -7.57 33.06 12.72
N ALA A 178 -7.00 34.23 13.01
CA ALA A 178 -7.74 35.36 13.59
C ALA A 178 -8.83 35.89 12.65
N TRP A 179 -8.50 36.09 11.36
CA TRP A 179 -9.51 36.49 10.37
C TRP A 179 -10.66 35.46 10.27
N GLY A 180 -10.32 34.17 10.28
CA GLY A 180 -11.33 33.11 10.23
C GLY A 180 -12.17 33.02 11.50
N HIS A 181 -11.57 33.23 12.67
CA HIS A 181 -12.29 33.29 13.94
C HIS A 181 -13.39 34.36 13.90
N ASP A 182 -13.04 35.57 13.47
CA ASP A 182 -13.97 36.70 13.37
C ASP A 182 -15.02 36.48 12.28
N TRP A 183 -14.61 36.04 11.09
CA TRP A 183 -15.52 35.92 9.95
C TRP A 183 -16.52 34.77 10.10
N PHE A 184 -16.07 33.61 10.59
CA PHE A 184 -16.96 32.48 10.83
C PHE A 184 -17.72 32.57 12.16
N GLY A 185 -17.31 33.46 13.07
CA GLY A 185 -17.93 33.62 14.39
C GLY A 185 -17.76 32.37 15.26
N PHE A 186 -16.53 31.89 15.42
CA PHE A 186 -16.27 30.74 16.29
C PHE A 186 -16.50 31.10 17.76
N ALA A 187 -17.20 30.22 18.49
CA ALA A 187 -17.56 30.39 19.89
C ALA A 187 -17.19 29.17 20.72
N ALA A 188 -17.27 29.28 22.04
CA ALA A 188 -16.82 28.23 22.95
C ALA A 188 -17.67 26.95 22.88
N ASP A 189 -18.90 27.01 22.35
CA ASP A 189 -19.76 25.85 22.13
C ASP A 189 -19.49 25.15 20.79
N ASP A 190 -18.54 25.65 19.98
CA ASP A 190 -18.18 25.01 18.73
C ASP A 190 -17.38 23.74 18.93
N ARG A 191 -17.71 22.74 18.09
CA ARG A 191 -17.07 21.43 18.05
C ARG A 191 -16.61 21.19 16.63
N VAL A 192 -15.30 21.17 16.42
CA VAL A 192 -14.71 21.09 15.07
C VAL A 192 -14.16 19.69 14.84
N LEU A 193 -14.60 19.07 13.75
CA LEU A 193 -14.12 17.76 13.34
C LEU A 193 -12.68 17.86 12.83
N HIS A 194 -11.75 17.21 13.54
CA HIS A 194 -10.39 17.02 13.10
C HIS A 194 -10.24 15.66 12.40
N LYS A 195 -10.18 15.70 11.07
CA LYS A 195 -10.04 14.50 10.21
C LYS A 195 -9.00 14.65 9.11
N ALA A 196 -8.55 15.86 8.79
CA ALA A 196 -7.49 16.06 7.83
C ALA A 196 -6.22 15.32 8.30
N SER A 197 -5.45 14.76 7.36
CA SER A 197 -4.12 14.25 7.71
C SER A 197 -3.28 15.39 8.28
N ILE A 198 -2.47 15.06 9.27
CA ILE A 198 -1.62 16.02 9.99
C ILE A 198 -0.55 16.65 9.08
N GLY A 199 -0.25 16.03 7.94
CA GLY A 199 0.64 16.59 6.92
C GLY A 199 0.00 17.68 6.06
N PHE A 200 -1.32 17.86 6.12
CA PHE A 200 -2.03 18.92 5.41
C PHE A 200 -2.30 20.13 6.31
N ASP A 201 -2.16 21.32 5.73
CA ASP A 201 -2.40 22.60 6.39
C ASP A 201 -3.86 22.78 6.86
N ALA A 202 -4.82 22.11 6.23
CA ALA A 202 -6.20 22.01 6.70
C ALA A 202 -6.30 21.49 8.15
N SER A 203 -5.40 20.61 8.58
CA SER A 203 -5.36 20.12 9.97
C SER A 203 -5.10 21.25 10.97
N VAL A 204 -4.28 22.25 10.60
CA VAL A 204 -3.99 23.42 11.44
C VAL A 204 -5.28 24.21 11.66
N HIS A 205 -6.11 24.37 10.62
CA HIS A 205 -7.40 25.03 10.76
C HIS A 205 -8.36 24.23 11.66
N GLU A 206 -8.44 22.91 11.48
CA GLU A 206 -9.29 22.02 12.31
C GLU A 206 -8.90 22.03 13.80
N ILE A 207 -7.60 22.14 14.10
CA ILE A 207 -7.10 22.14 15.48
C ILE A 207 -7.27 23.52 16.12
N PHE A 208 -6.81 24.58 15.45
CA PHE A 208 -6.75 25.89 16.11
C PHE A 208 -8.10 26.57 16.20
N SER A 209 -8.96 26.49 15.18
CA SER A 209 -10.24 27.23 15.19
C SER A 209 -11.11 27.03 16.44
N PRO A 210 -11.36 25.80 16.93
CA PRO A 210 -12.07 25.62 18.20
C PRO A 210 -11.24 26.11 19.39
N LEU A 211 -9.94 25.81 19.42
CA LEU A 211 -9.08 26.12 20.57
C LEU A 211 -8.88 27.63 20.79
N ILE A 212 -9.07 28.45 19.76
CA ILE A 212 -9.06 29.91 19.89
C ILE A 212 -10.30 30.40 20.64
N ALA A 213 -11.44 29.78 20.38
CA ALA A 213 -12.72 30.20 20.93
C ALA A 213 -13.07 29.55 22.28
N GLY A 214 -12.24 28.62 22.78
CA GLY A 214 -12.59 27.79 23.94
C GLY A 214 -13.52 26.60 23.59
N GLY A 215 -13.61 26.25 22.30
CA GLY A 215 -14.38 25.13 21.77
C GLY A 215 -13.65 23.78 21.88
N THR A 216 -14.18 22.75 21.20
CA THR A 216 -13.67 21.38 21.27
C THR A 216 -13.15 20.89 19.92
N VAL A 217 -11.96 20.28 19.91
CA VAL A 217 -11.45 19.49 18.77
C VAL A 217 -12.00 18.06 18.89
N VAL A 218 -12.78 17.61 17.90
CA VAL A 218 -13.31 16.24 17.84
C VAL A 218 -12.46 15.44 16.86
N ILE A 219 -11.63 14.54 17.36
CA ILE A 219 -10.69 13.76 16.56
C ILE A 219 -11.39 12.55 15.94
N ALA A 220 -11.40 12.49 14.61
CA ALA A 220 -11.84 11.29 13.90
C ALA A 220 -10.80 10.17 14.07
N GLY A 221 -11.26 8.98 14.45
CA GLY A 221 -10.43 7.77 14.52
C GLY A 221 -9.79 7.41 13.17
N ALA A 222 -8.77 6.55 13.22
CA ALA A 222 -8.06 6.10 12.02
C ALA A 222 -9.02 5.48 10.98
N GLY A 223 -8.80 5.77 9.70
CA GLY A 223 -9.64 5.28 8.60
C GLY A 223 -10.96 6.03 8.40
N LEU A 224 -11.52 6.70 9.42
CA LEU A 224 -12.81 7.40 9.29
C LEU A 224 -12.80 8.52 8.25
N GLN A 225 -11.65 9.11 7.93
CA GLN A 225 -11.54 10.10 6.84
C GLN A 225 -11.98 9.55 5.46
N PHE A 226 -12.07 8.21 5.34
CA PHE A 226 -12.50 7.48 4.15
C PHE A 226 -13.82 6.72 4.36
N ASP A 227 -14.56 7.00 5.43
CA ASP A 227 -15.86 6.38 5.74
C ASP A 227 -16.91 7.47 5.92
N SER A 228 -17.65 7.76 4.84
CA SER A 228 -18.66 8.82 4.82
C SER A 228 -19.73 8.62 5.90
N LEU A 229 -20.25 7.40 6.05
CA LEU A 229 -21.26 7.12 7.06
C LEU A 229 -20.69 7.16 8.48
N GLY A 230 -19.50 6.59 8.68
CA GLY A 230 -18.80 6.67 9.96
C GLY A 230 -18.58 8.12 10.41
N LEU A 231 -18.28 9.03 9.47
CA LEU A 231 -18.20 10.46 9.73
C LEU A 231 -19.54 11.10 10.03
N VAL A 232 -20.61 10.76 9.29
CA VAL A 232 -21.97 11.23 9.59
C VAL A 232 -22.37 10.85 11.01
N ARG A 233 -22.17 9.60 11.40
CA ARG A 233 -22.47 9.11 12.76
C ARG A 233 -21.61 9.77 13.83
N LEU A 234 -20.33 10.03 13.53
CA LEU A 234 -19.45 10.78 14.43
C LEU A 234 -19.93 12.22 14.60
N ILE A 235 -20.30 12.90 13.51
CA ILE A 235 -20.82 14.27 13.52
C ILE A 235 -22.07 14.37 14.40
N GLN A 236 -22.99 13.41 14.26
CA GLN A 236 -24.21 13.36 15.07
C GLN A 236 -23.90 13.07 16.54
N ARG A 237 -23.15 12.00 16.82
CA ARG A 237 -22.83 11.56 18.19
C ARG A 237 -22.11 12.63 18.98
N GLU A 238 -21.15 13.28 18.35
CA GLU A 238 -20.31 14.30 18.97
C GLU A 238 -20.85 15.72 18.76
N ALA A 239 -22.06 15.89 18.23
CA ALA A 239 -22.68 17.19 18.00
C ALA A 239 -21.75 18.20 17.29
N VAL A 240 -21.03 17.74 16.26
CA VAL A 240 -20.05 18.58 15.54
C VAL A 240 -20.78 19.78 14.92
N THR A 241 -20.18 20.96 15.05
CA THR A 241 -20.71 22.22 14.52
C THR A 241 -20.00 22.67 13.25
N THR A 242 -18.73 22.29 13.07
CA THR A 242 -17.93 22.66 11.90
C THR A 242 -17.14 21.48 11.37
N ALA A 243 -17.18 21.28 10.04
CA ALA A 243 -16.40 20.25 9.36
C ALA A 243 -15.83 20.77 8.02
N HIS A 244 -14.71 20.21 7.59
CA HIS A 244 -14.05 20.57 6.33
C HIS A 244 -14.07 19.41 5.37
N PHE A 245 -14.44 19.62 4.10
CA PHE A 245 -14.44 18.56 3.09
C PHE A 245 -13.81 19.05 1.79
N VAL A 246 -13.25 18.11 1.02
CA VAL A 246 -12.93 18.37 -0.38
C VAL A 246 -14.18 18.06 -1.21
N PRO A 247 -14.42 18.70 -2.38
CA PRO A 247 -15.60 18.47 -3.20
C PRO A 247 -15.93 16.99 -3.48
N THR A 248 -14.94 16.15 -3.80
CA THR A 248 -15.16 14.69 -3.97
C THR A 248 -15.69 14.03 -2.68
N MET A 249 -15.14 14.37 -1.53
CA MET A 249 -15.57 13.80 -0.25
C MET A 249 -16.97 14.30 0.15
N LEU A 250 -17.27 15.57 -0.10
CA LEU A 250 -18.59 16.15 0.16
C LEU A 250 -19.68 15.47 -0.68
N ARG A 251 -19.36 15.10 -1.92
CA ARG A 251 -20.28 14.34 -2.79
C ARG A 251 -20.69 13.02 -2.16
N HIS A 252 -19.72 12.23 -1.71
CA HIS A 252 -20.02 10.97 -1.04
C HIS A 252 -20.78 11.17 0.27
N LEU A 253 -20.45 12.20 1.04
CA LEU A 253 -21.19 12.52 2.27
C LEU A 253 -22.68 12.83 1.97
N LEU A 254 -22.96 13.54 0.88
CA LEU A 254 -24.32 13.87 0.43
C LEU A 254 -25.12 12.69 -0.10
N ASP A 255 -24.47 11.55 -0.35
CA ASP A 255 -25.15 10.30 -0.73
C ASP A 255 -25.58 9.50 0.51
N GLU A 256 -25.11 9.86 1.72
CA GLU A 256 -25.44 9.15 2.95
C GLU A 256 -26.86 9.49 3.45
N PRO A 257 -27.77 8.50 3.59
CA PRO A 257 -29.16 8.75 4.01
C PRO A 257 -29.28 9.35 5.42
N GLU A 258 -28.29 9.10 6.29
CA GLU A 258 -28.27 9.60 7.66
C GLU A 258 -27.82 11.07 7.73
N LEU A 259 -27.25 11.65 6.67
CA LEU A 259 -26.69 13.01 6.68
C LEU A 259 -27.67 14.09 7.21
N PRO A 260 -28.97 14.09 6.85
CA PRO A 260 -29.92 15.08 7.37
C PRO A 260 -30.04 15.09 8.91
N GLY A 261 -29.63 14.02 9.59
CA GLY A 261 -29.56 13.95 11.05
C GLY A 261 -28.44 14.80 11.67
N CYS A 262 -27.48 15.32 10.88
CA CYS A 262 -26.39 16.19 11.33
C CYS A 262 -26.85 17.64 11.61
N VAL A 263 -27.92 17.80 12.39
CA VAL A 263 -28.60 19.09 12.65
C VAL A 263 -27.76 20.10 13.43
N THR A 264 -26.67 19.65 14.07
CA THR A 264 -25.75 20.51 14.82
C THR A 264 -24.74 21.22 13.92
N LEU A 265 -24.55 20.76 12.68
CA LEU A 265 -23.64 21.42 11.74
C LEU A 265 -24.16 22.83 11.45
N ARG A 266 -23.32 23.82 11.75
CA ARG A 266 -23.55 25.23 11.45
C ARG A 266 -22.79 25.65 10.21
N ARG A 267 -21.58 25.09 10.00
CA ARG A 267 -20.64 25.50 8.96
C ARG A 267 -19.94 24.30 8.36
N VAL A 268 -19.86 24.27 7.04
CA VAL A 268 -19.04 23.33 6.27
C VAL A 268 -18.13 24.14 5.37
N LEU A 269 -16.82 24.00 5.55
CA LEU A 269 -15.88 24.58 4.59
C LEU A 269 -15.54 23.52 3.56
N CYS A 270 -15.54 23.94 2.30
CA CYS A 270 -15.18 23.10 1.18
C CYS A 270 -14.01 23.74 0.44
N GLY A 271 -12.98 22.97 0.10
CA GLY A 271 -11.81 23.54 -0.55
C GLY A 271 -10.82 22.47 -0.96
N GLY A 272 -9.80 22.89 -1.70
CA GLY A 272 -8.79 21.96 -2.20
C GLY A 272 -9.20 21.24 -3.50
N GLU A 273 -10.35 21.51 -4.12
CA GLU A 273 -10.65 21.17 -5.52
C GLU A 273 -11.62 22.22 -6.08
N ALA A 274 -11.88 22.19 -7.40
CA ALA A 274 -12.94 23.01 -7.96
C ALA A 274 -14.31 22.53 -7.43
N LEU A 275 -15.08 23.44 -6.84
CA LEU A 275 -16.39 23.15 -6.29
C LEU A 275 -17.47 23.44 -7.34
N ASP A 276 -18.18 22.41 -7.77
CA ASP A 276 -19.26 22.54 -8.75
C ASP A 276 -20.57 23.06 -8.09
N MET A 277 -21.30 23.91 -8.81
CA MET A 277 -22.54 24.53 -8.31
C MET A 277 -23.71 23.54 -8.21
N GLN A 278 -23.70 22.41 -8.91
CA GLN A 278 -24.69 21.34 -8.66
C GLN A 278 -24.45 20.71 -7.29
N LEU A 279 -23.20 20.50 -6.91
CA LEU A 279 -22.85 20.00 -5.56
C LEU A 279 -23.28 21.01 -4.47
N VAL A 280 -23.07 22.31 -4.69
CA VAL A 280 -23.56 23.37 -3.80
C VAL A 280 -25.08 23.30 -3.64
N ARG A 281 -25.84 23.13 -4.74
CA ARG A 281 -27.31 23.01 -4.68
C ARG A 281 -27.76 21.76 -3.93
N ARG A 282 -27.10 20.62 -4.14
CA ARG A 282 -27.38 19.38 -3.39
C ARG A 282 -27.15 19.59 -1.90
N PHE A 283 -26.05 20.25 -1.52
CA PHE A 283 -25.77 20.60 -0.13
C PHE A 283 -26.84 21.53 0.47
N ARG A 284 -27.18 22.64 -0.24
CA ARG A 284 -28.25 23.59 0.11
C ARG A 284 -29.65 22.94 0.25
N ALA A 285 -29.83 21.70 -0.22
CA ALA A 285 -31.08 20.94 -0.06
C ALA A 285 -31.00 19.89 1.06
N ALA A 286 -29.81 19.38 1.37
CA ALA A 286 -29.61 18.31 2.35
C ALA A 286 -29.39 18.81 3.78
N LEU A 287 -28.75 19.97 3.96
CA LEU A 287 -28.38 20.50 5.27
C LEU A 287 -28.69 22.00 5.39
N PRO A 288 -29.09 22.48 6.59
CA PRO A 288 -29.29 23.91 6.84
C PRO A 288 -27.97 24.67 7.14
N ALA A 289 -26.84 23.97 7.21
CA ALA A 289 -25.53 24.56 7.50
C ALA A 289 -25.08 25.53 6.40
N GLY A 290 -24.26 26.52 6.77
CA GLY A 290 -23.56 27.37 5.79
C GLY A 290 -22.47 26.57 5.06
N LEU A 291 -22.33 26.77 3.74
CA LEU A 291 -21.25 26.19 2.93
C LEU A 291 -20.31 27.30 2.46
N PHE A 292 -19.01 27.11 2.65
CA PHE A 292 -18.01 28.12 2.31
C PHE A 292 -16.92 27.51 1.42
N ASN A 293 -16.71 28.06 0.23
CA ASN A 293 -15.63 27.65 -0.66
C ASN A 293 -14.34 28.37 -0.27
N GLY A 294 -13.29 27.63 0.11
CA GLY A 294 -12.00 28.15 0.52
C GLY A 294 -10.89 27.78 -0.47
N TYR A 295 -10.01 28.74 -0.75
CA TYR A 295 -8.85 28.52 -1.62
C TYR A 295 -7.57 29.07 -1.00
N GLY A 296 -6.52 28.28 -1.06
CA GLY A 296 -5.14 28.73 -0.91
C GLY A 296 -4.16 27.59 -1.17
N PRO A 297 -2.98 27.90 -1.74
CA PRO A 297 -1.85 26.98 -1.73
C PRO A 297 -1.16 26.98 -0.37
N SER A 298 -0.52 25.85 -0.02
CA SER A 298 0.19 25.70 1.26
C SER A 298 1.28 26.73 1.48
N GLU A 299 1.90 27.24 0.42
CA GLU A 299 2.89 28.32 0.47
C GLU A 299 2.33 29.67 0.96
N THR A 300 1.01 29.75 1.18
CA THR A 300 0.30 30.98 1.57
C THR A 300 -0.57 30.81 2.82
N SER A 301 -0.16 29.93 3.74
CA SER A 301 -0.80 29.78 5.06
C SER A 301 -2.29 29.36 5.01
N ILE A 302 -2.57 28.13 4.55
CA ILE A 302 -3.89 27.49 4.49
C ILE A 302 -4.78 28.01 3.34
N ASN A 303 -5.59 29.03 3.58
CA ASN A 303 -6.55 29.59 2.61
C ASN A 303 -6.42 31.11 2.61
N VAL A 304 -6.36 31.71 1.44
CA VAL A 304 -6.20 33.16 1.23
C VAL A 304 -7.44 33.84 0.68
N SER A 305 -8.43 33.07 0.24
CA SER A 305 -9.73 33.58 -0.18
C SER A 305 -10.87 32.67 0.21
N TYR A 306 -12.05 33.28 0.36
CA TYR A 306 -13.29 32.59 0.65
C TYR A 306 -14.47 33.13 -0.14
N TRP A 307 -15.39 32.23 -0.44
CA TRP A 307 -16.71 32.56 -0.95
C TRP A 307 -17.78 31.92 -0.06
N ASP A 308 -18.78 32.70 0.33
CA ASP A 308 -19.98 32.16 0.94
C ASP A 308 -20.88 31.60 -0.18
N CYS A 309 -21.08 30.29 -0.19
CA CYS A 309 -21.85 29.61 -1.23
C CYS A 309 -23.37 29.88 -1.13
N SER A 310 -23.81 30.81 -0.27
CA SER A 310 -25.14 31.42 -0.29
C SER A 310 -25.26 32.63 -1.24
N GLU A 311 -24.15 33.33 -1.53
CA GLU A 311 -24.12 34.47 -2.44
C GLU A 311 -24.59 34.08 -3.86
N ALA A 312 -25.24 35.02 -4.55
CA ALA A 312 -25.72 34.79 -5.91
C ALA A 312 -24.54 34.74 -6.90
N TYR A 313 -24.50 33.71 -7.74
CA TYR A 313 -23.48 33.54 -8.78
C TYR A 313 -24.03 32.69 -9.93
N ALA A 314 -23.74 33.11 -11.17
CA ALA A 314 -24.34 32.52 -12.37
C ALA A 314 -23.48 31.43 -13.04
N GLY A 315 -22.20 31.30 -12.66
CA GLY A 315 -21.31 30.29 -13.25
C GLY A 315 -21.59 28.86 -12.76
N SER A 316 -21.10 27.87 -13.51
CA SER A 316 -21.24 26.45 -13.15
C SER A 316 -20.26 25.99 -12.07
N ILE A 317 -19.08 26.60 -11.98
CA ILE A 317 -18.07 26.31 -10.95
C ILE A 317 -18.03 27.47 -9.96
N ALA A 318 -18.14 27.18 -8.68
CA ALA A 318 -18.10 28.15 -7.60
C ALA A 318 -16.80 28.99 -7.67
N PRO A 319 -16.87 30.31 -7.51
CA PRO A 319 -15.68 31.14 -7.42
C PRO A 319 -14.85 30.75 -6.19
N ILE A 320 -13.55 31.00 -6.26
CA ILE A 320 -12.65 30.86 -5.11
C ILE A 320 -12.74 32.06 -4.15
N GLY A 321 -13.56 33.06 -4.51
CA GLY A 321 -14.05 34.09 -3.62
C GLY A 321 -13.22 35.36 -3.58
N ARG A 322 -13.25 36.05 -2.45
CA ARG A 322 -12.52 37.30 -2.22
C ARG A 322 -11.33 37.09 -1.29
N ILE A 323 -10.28 37.85 -1.50
CA ILE A 323 -9.05 37.79 -0.70
C ILE A 323 -9.33 38.25 0.74
N ILE A 324 -8.77 37.53 1.70
CA ILE A 324 -8.92 37.84 3.13
C ILE A 324 -8.08 39.06 3.54
N GLY A 325 -8.39 39.63 4.71
CA GLY A 325 -7.61 40.74 5.27
C GLY A 325 -6.13 40.39 5.48
N GLY A 326 -5.25 41.38 5.26
CA GLY A 326 -3.79 41.21 5.41
C GLY A 326 -3.09 40.49 4.24
N VAL A 327 -3.86 40.04 3.24
CA VAL A 327 -3.37 39.35 2.05
C VAL A 327 -3.66 40.19 0.81
N SER A 328 -2.81 40.08 -0.22
CA SER A 328 -3.03 40.70 -1.52
C SER A 328 -3.00 39.64 -2.61
N ALA A 329 -3.75 39.84 -3.69
CA ALA A 329 -3.65 39.05 -4.91
C ALA A 329 -3.43 39.93 -6.14
N ARG A 330 -2.75 39.37 -7.14
CA ARG A 330 -2.59 39.97 -8.46
C ARG A 330 -2.83 38.91 -9.52
N VAL A 331 -3.48 39.31 -10.60
CA VAL A 331 -3.66 38.46 -11.78
C VAL A 331 -2.75 39.03 -12.87
N LEU A 332 -1.72 38.29 -13.23
CA LEU A 332 -0.61 38.76 -14.07
C LEU A 332 -0.51 37.96 -15.38
N ASP A 333 -0.05 38.61 -16.44
CA ASP A 333 0.33 37.97 -17.71
C ASP A 333 1.74 37.35 -17.66
N GLU A 334 2.19 36.78 -18.78
CA GLU A 334 3.51 36.14 -18.90
C GLU A 334 4.68 37.13 -18.74
N GLU A 335 4.45 38.42 -19.02
CA GLU A 335 5.41 39.51 -18.83
C GLU A 335 5.31 40.18 -17.44
N PHE A 336 4.58 39.56 -16.50
CA PHE A 336 4.44 40.01 -15.11
C PHE A 336 3.68 41.34 -14.97
N ARG A 337 2.79 41.66 -15.93
CA ARG A 337 1.94 42.86 -15.91
C ARG A 337 0.51 42.49 -15.49
N PRO A 338 -0.20 43.35 -14.76
CA PRO A 338 -1.61 43.12 -14.43
C PRO A 338 -2.47 42.99 -15.69
N VAL A 339 -3.33 41.97 -15.73
CA VAL A 339 -4.37 41.83 -16.76
C VAL A 339 -5.59 42.68 -16.39
N ALA A 340 -6.45 43.00 -17.38
CA ALA A 340 -7.69 43.72 -17.09
C ALA A 340 -8.71 42.82 -16.36
N ASP A 341 -9.63 43.43 -15.60
CA ASP A 341 -10.73 42.67 -15.00
C ASP A 341 -11.54 41.95 -16.09
N GLY A 342 -11.91 40.69 -15.84
CA GLY A 342 -12.53 39.82 -16.83
C GLY A 342 -11.55 39.09 -17.78
N GLU A 343 -10.27 39.44 -17.78
CA GLU A 343 -9.25 38.65 -18.49
C GLU A 343 -8.68 37.54 -17.60
N THR A 344 -8.21 36.46 -18.22
CA THR A 344 -7.56 35.35 -17.50
C THR A 344 -6.06 35.60 -17.43
N GLY A 345 -5.49 35.47 -16.24
CA GLY A 345 -4.04 35.50 -16.03
C GLY A 345 -3.63 34.60 -14.86
N GLU A 346 -2.33 34.56 -14.57
CA GLU A 346 -1.80 33.78 -13.46
C GLU A 346 -2.00 34.49 -12.13
N LEU A 347 -2.43 33.76 -11.11
CA LEU A 347 -2.61 34.27 -9.76
C LEU A 347 -1.29 34.34 -9.00
N TRP A 348 -1.02 35.50 -8.42
CA TRP A 348 0.09 35.76 -7.52
C TRP A 348 -0.43 36.26 -6.18
N ILE A 349 0.08 35.69 -5.09
CA ILE A 349 -0.36 36.01 -3.73
C ILE A 349 0.76 36.74 -2.99
N GLY A 350 0.42 37.84 -2.32
CA GLY A 350 1.33 38.65 -1.52
C GLY A 350 0.78 38.92 -0.12
N GLY A 351 1.52 39.72 0.65
CA GLY A 351 1.15 40.09 2.01
C GLY A 351 1.53 39.01 3.04
N VAL A 352 0.93 39.10 4.23
CA VAL A 352 1.39 38.36 5.42
C VAL A 352 1.25 36.83 5.29
N ALA A 353 0.38 36.36 4.39
CA ALA A 353 0.12 34.95 4.18
C ALA A 353 1.29 34.18 3.56
N VAL A 354 2.17 34.84 2.81
CA VAL A 354 3.26 34.21 2.06
C VAL A 354 4.27 33.58 3.04
N GLY A 355 4.58 32.30 2.83
CA GLY A 355 5.55 31.54 3.61
C GLY A 355 7.00 31.98 3.40
N LEU A 356 7.91 31.40 4.18
CA LEU A 356 9.35 31.72 4.14
C LEU A 356 10.12 30.96 3.04
N GLY A 357 9.40 30.32 2.11
CA GLY A 357 9.99 29.52 1.03
C GLY A 357 9.95 28.02 1.28
N TYR A 358 10.83 27.30 0.60
CA TYR A 358 10.99 25.85 0.72
C TYR A 358 12.22 25.51 1.56
N LEU A 359 12.08 24.53 2.46
CA LEU A 359 13.09 24.15 3.43
C LEU A 359 14.37 23.69 2.73
N ARG A 360 15.44 24.46 2.88
CA ARG A 360 16.78 24.17 2.32
C ARG A 360 16.77 23.97 0.79
N ASP A 361 15.88 24.67 0.10
CA ASP A 361 15.75 24.63 -1.37
C ASP A 361 15.66 26.07 -1.90
N ASP A 362 16.80 26.77 -1.88
CA ASP A 362 16.90 28.18 -2.28
C ASP A 362 16.58 28.38 -3.76
N GLU A 363 16.93 27.41 -4.61
CA GLU A 363 16.68 27.47 -6.06
C GLU A 363 15.18 27.45 -6.35
N ARG A 364 14.44 26.48 -5.79
CA ARG A 364 12.99 26.41 -5.96
C ARG A 364 12.29 27.59 -5.30
N THR A 365 12.82 28.05 -4.16
CA THR A 365 12.32 29.24 -3.48
C THR A 365 12.42 30.46 -4.38
N ALA A 366 13.60 30.74 -4.95
CA ALA A 366 13.80 31.88 -5.85
C ALA A 366 12.92 31.80 -7.12
N HIS A 367 12.57 30.59 -7.58
CA HIS A 367 11.71 30.41 -8.74
C HIS A 367 10.24 30.74 -8.47
N ARG A 368 9.73 30.44 -7.27
CA ARG A 368 8.30 30.61 -6.92
C ARG A 368 8.00 31.82 -6.04
N PHE A 369 8.98 32.33 -5.30
CA PHE A 369 8.87 33.48 -4.41
C PHE A 369 9.69 34.63 -4.99
N ARG A 370 9.02 35.73 -5.35
CA ARG A 370 9.63 36.93 -5.94
C ARG A 370 9.42 38.13 -5.03
N PRO A 371 10.36 39.08 -4.96
CA PRO A 371 10.12 40.34 -4.27
C PRO A 371 8.89 41.04 -4.85
N ASP A 372 8.07 41.64 -3.97
CA ASP A 372 6.93 42.42 -4.41
C ASP A 372 7.39 43.79 -4.93
N PRO A 373 7.24 44.11 -6.24
CA PRO A 373 7.65 45.40 -6.77
C PRO A 373 6.86 46.59 -6.20
N ALA A 374 5.66 46.36 -5.64
CA ALA A 374 4.83 47.41 -5.07
C ALA A 374 5.06 47.61 -3.56
N GLN A 375 5.73 46.65 -2.88
CA GLN A 375 5.96 46.68 -1.44
C GLN A 375 7.38 46.21 -1.12
N PRO A 376 8.35 47.14 -0.98
CA PRO A 376 9.73 46.80 -0.66
C PRO A 376 9.84 45.94 0.61
N GLY A 377 10.52 44.79 0.51
CA GLY A 377 10.69 43.83 1.60
C GLY A 377 9.57 42.79 1.73
N ALA A 378 8.47 42.91 0.97
CA ALA A 378 7.45 41.88 0.88
C ALA A 378 7.72 40.89 -0.26
N TRP A 379 7.09 39.72 -0.19
CA TRP A 379 7.21 38.67 -1.19
C TRP A 379 5.87 38.41 -1.89
N LEU A 380 5.95 38.01 -3.15
CA LEU A 380 4.87 37.43 -3.95
C LEU A 380 5.17 35.95 -4.19
N TYR A 381 4.16 35.11 -4.01
CA TYR A 381 4.17 33.70 -4.36
C TYR A 381 3.42 33.46 -5.67
N ARG A 382 4.09 32.77 -6.61
CA ARG A 382 3.56 32.33 -7.90
C ARG A 382 2.76 31.03 -7.76
N THR A 383 1.44 31.07 -7.82
CA THR A 383 0.61 29.89 -7.53
C THR A 383 0.62 28.84 -8.64
N GLY A 384 0.80 29.27 -9.90
CA GLY A 384 0.57 28.45 -11.08
C GLY A 384 -0.91 28.28 -11.44
N ASP A 385 -1.82 28.89 -10.69
CA ASP A 385 -3.26 28.84 -10.96
C ASP A 385 -3.67 29.99 -11.90
N LEU A 386 -4.45 29.67 -12.93
CA LEU A 386 -5.07 30.65 -13.81
C LEU A 386 -6.41 31.07 -13.22
N VAL A 387 -6.63 32.38 -13.13
CA VAL A 387 -7.86 32.95 -12.60
C VAL A 387 -8.34 34.12 -13.45
N ARG A 388 -9.62 34.45 -13.27
CA ARG A 388 -10.24 35.66 -13.80
C ARG A 388 -10.92 36.42 -12.66
N VAL A 389 -10.80 37.74 -12.65
CA VAL A 389 -11.60 38.59 -11.74
C VAL A 389 -12.98 38.80 -12.38
N ALA A 390 -14.03 38.35 -11.71
CA ALA A 390 -15.42 38.59 -12.12
C ALA A 390 -15.83 40.04 -11.84
N PRO A 391 -16.82 40.61 -12.57
CA PRO A 391 -17.32 41.96 -12.32
C PRO A 391 -17.77 42.22 -10.87
N GLU A 392 -18.24 41.18 -10.19
CA GLU A 392 -18.67 41.21 -8.79
C GLU A 392 -17.50 41.17 -7.78
N GLY A 393 -16.26 41.17 -8.27
CA GLY A 393 -15.02 41.16 -7.50
C GLY A 393 -14.59 39.78 -7.00
N PHE A 394 -15.25 38.71 -7.46
CA PHE A 394 -14.84 37.34 -7.14
C PHE A 394 -13.67 36.89 -8.00
N LEU A 395 -12.77 36.11 -7.42
CA LEU A 395 -11.78 35.35 -8.19
C LEU A 395 -12.42 34.04 -8.66
N GLU A 396 -12.37 33.80 -9.97
CA GLU A 396 -12.85 32.58 -10.62
C GLU A 396 -11.66 31.73 -11.05
N PHE A 397 -11.60 30.48 -10.59
CA PHE A 397 -10.57 29.55 -11.01
C PHE A 397 -10.80 29.08 -12.46
N ARG A 398 -9.75 29.12 -13.29
CA ARG A 398 -9.79 28.78 -14.73
C ARG A 398 -8.91 27.61 -15.11
N GLY A 399 -8.01 27.16 -14.23
CA GLY A 399 -7.13 26.03 -14.48
C GLY A 399 -5.74 26.29 -13.91
N ARG A 400 -4.74 25.60 -14.47
CA ARG A 400 -3.33 25.77 -14.10
C ARG A 400 -2.44 25.91 -15.32
N VAL A 401 -1.33 26.61 -15.12
CA VAL A 401 -0.26 26.74 -16.13
C VAL A 401 0.65 25.50 -16.18
N ASP A 402 0.65 24.72 -15.09
CA ASP A 402 1.44 23.51 -14.92
C ASP A 402 0.54 22.27 -14.72
N ASP A 403 1.18 21.13 -14.54
CA ASP A 403 0.52 19.82 -14.51
C ASP A 403 0.08 19.38 -13.11
N GLN A 404 0.28 20.23 -12.10
CA GLN A 404 -0.07 19.93 -10.71
C GLN A 404 -1.59 19.77 -10.59
N VAL A 405 -2.06 18.58 -10.26
CA VAL A 405 -3.48 18.29 -10.14
C VAL A 405 -3.87 18.08 -8.68
N LYS A 406 -5.17 18.14 -8.41
CA LYS A 406 -5.72 17.79 -7.10
C LYS A 406 -6.54 16.51 -7.26
N ILE A 407 -6.06 15.42 -6.68
CA ILE A 407 -6.69 14.10 -6.70
C ILE A 407 -7.29 13.87 -5.32
N ARG A 408 -8.62 13.85 -5.19
CA ARG A 408 -9.32 13.68 -3.91
C ARG A 408 -8.87 14.73 -2.87
N GLY A 409 -8.68 15.96 -3.32
CA GLY A 409 -8.19 17.12 -2.57
C GLY A 409 -6.71 17.12 -2.24
N ILE A 410 -5.98 16.08 -2.63
CA ILE A 410 -4.54 15.97 -2.41
C ILE A 410 -3.84 16.56 -3.62
N ARG A 411 -2.99 17.54 -3.34
CA ARG A 411 -2.11 18.19 -4.31
C ARG A 411 -1.06 17.19 -4.79
N VAL A 412 -1.17 16.71 -6.03
CA VAL A 412 -0.27 15.74 -6.65
C VAL A 412 0.46 16.37 -7.83
N GLU A 413 1.76 16.13 -7.91
CA GLU A 413 2.59 16.42 -9.07
C GLU A 413 2.77 15.12 -9.87
N PRO A 414 2.11 14.91 -11.03
CA PRO A 414 2.30 13.71 -11.83
C PRO A 414 3.78 13.49 -12.21
N GLY A 415 4.53 14.58 -12.35
CA GLY A 415 5.99 14.55 -12.52
C GLY A 415 6.74 13.85 -11.38
N GLU A 416 6.28 13.97 -10.13
CA GLU A 416 6.88 13.26 -8.98
C GLU A 416 6.73 11.75 -9.13
N VAL A 417 5.52 11.31 -9.48
CA VAL A 417 5.19 9.89 -9.68
C VAL A 417 6.00 9.33 -10.85
N ALA A 418 6.06 10.07 -11.96
CA ALA A 418 6.87 9.73 -13.12
C ALA A 418 8.38 9.64 -12.78
N ALA A 419 8.89 10.57 -11.96
CA ALA A 419 10.28 10.55 -11.53
C ALA A 419 10.58 9.36 -10.60
N VAL A 420 9.65 8.97 -9.72
CA VAL A 420 9.79 7.74 -8.93
C VAL A 420 9.78 6.52 -9.84
N LEU A 421 8.83 6.40 -10.77
CA LEU A 421 8.80 5.29 -11.74
C LEU A 421 10.14 5.15 -12.49
N ARG A 422 10.73 6.26 -12.95
CA ARG A 422 12.04 6.26 -13.63
C ARG A 422 13.23 5.85 -12.75
N LYS A 423 13.11 5.92 -11.41
CA LYS A 423 14.15 5.41 -10.51
C LYS A 423 14.16 3.89 -10.43
N HIS A 424 13.09 3.21 -10.89
CA HIS A 424 13.06 1.76 -10.92
C HIS A 424 14.02 1.24 -12.01
N PRO A 425 14.94 0.29 -11.71
CA PRO A 425 15.97 -0.15 -12.67
C PRO A 425 15.43 -0.69 -14.00
N ALA A 426 14.22 -1.27 -13.98
CA ALA A 426 13.57 -1.83 -15.16
C ALA A 426 12.75 -0.80 -15.97
N VAL A 427 12.76 0.49 -15.61
CA VAL A 427 12.05 1.56 -16.33
C VAL A 427 13.07 2.46 -17.05
N HIS A 428 12.94 2.57 -18.37
CA HIS A 428 13.74 3.49 -19.19
C HIS A 428 13.20 4.91 -19.15
N ASP A 429 11.89 5.08 -19.31
CA ASP A 429 11.19 6.37 -19.23
C ASP A 429 9.76 6.16 -18.72
N ALA A 430 9.14 7.19 -18.18
CA ALA A 430 7.75 7.14 -17.75
C ALA A 430 7.12 8.53 -17.77
N VAL A 431 5.84 8.64 -18.09
CA VAL A 431 5.06 9.88 -17.89
C VAL A 431 3.77 9.53 -17.16
N VAL A 432 3.38 10.37 -16.21
CA VAL A 432 2.09 10.22 -15.53
C VAL A 432 1.24 11.41 -15.90
N VAL A 433 -0.02 11.15 -16.22
CA VAL A 433 -1.01 12.17 -16.59
C VAL A 433 -2.24 12.00 -15.72
N ALA A 434 -2.93 13.11 -15.46
CA ALA A 434 -4.24 13.09 -14.87
C ALA A 434 -5.29 13.05 -15.99
N VAL A 435 -6.21 12.11 -15.92
CA VAL A 435 -7.34 12.01 -16.84
C VAL A 435 -8.63 12.31 -16.08
N PRO A 436 -9.56 13.09 -16.68
CA PRO A 436 -10.88 13.31 -16.08
C PRO A 436 -11.63 11.98 -15.86
N ASP A 437 -12.40 11.90 -14.77
CA ASP A 437 -13.30 10.79 -14.43
C ASP A 437 -14.57 11.34 -13.75
N GLU A 438 -15.61 10.51 -13.61
CA GLU A 438 -16.89 10.94 -13.00
C GLU A 438 -16.74 11.43 -11.55
N ASP A 439 -15.86 10.78 -10.78
CA ASP A 439 -15.59 11.09 -9.36
C ASP A 439 -14.47 12.12 -9.13
N GLY A 440 -13.95 12.71 -10.21
CA GLY A 440 -12.81 13.62 -10.21
C GLY A 440 -11.60 13.04 -10.97
N PRO A 441 -10.54 13.83 -11.20
CA PRO A 441 -9.39 13.36 -11.97
C PRO A 441 -8.73 12.14 -11.31
N ARG A 442 -8.24 11.20 -12.13
CA ARG A 442 -7.47 10.01 -11.73
C ARG A 442 -6.11 9.97 -12.43
N LEU A 443 -5.16 9.20 -11.90
CA LEU A 443 -3.79 9.16 -12.44
C LEU A 443 -3.58 7.94 -13.35
N VAL A 444 -2.98 8.15 -14.52
CA VAL A 444 -2.55 7.09 -15.44
C VAL A 444 -1.06 7.23 -15.72
N GLY A 445 -0.30 6.17 -15.49
CA GLY A 445 1.15 6.12 -15.75
C GLY A 445 1.47 5.37 -17.03
N TYR A 446 2.15 6.02 -17.96
CA TYR A 446 2.68 5.41 -19.18
C TYR A 446 4.15 5.09 -18.98
N VAL A 447 4.55 3.84 -19.18
CA VAL A 447 5.88 3.33 -18.81
C VAL A 447 6.58 2.70 -20.01
N VAL A 448 7.85 3.08 -20.22
CA VAL A 448 8.75 2.52 -21.22
C VAL A 448 9.75 1.57 -20.53
N PRO A 449 9.79 0.27 -20.86
CA PRO A 449 10.72 -0.70 -20.25
C PRO A 449 12.21 -0.43 -20.54
N GLN A 450 13.09 -0.92 -19.68
CA GLN A 450 14.55 -0.86 -19.85
C GLN A 450 15.04 -1.77 -21.00
N PRO A 451 15.76 -1.24 -22.00
CA PRO A 451 16.51 -2.07 -22.95
C PRO A 451 17.58 -2.90 -22.22
N ARG A 452 17.55 -4.22 -22.38
CA ARG A 452 18.43 -5.15 -21.64
C ARG A 452 19.92 -4.82 -21.82
N ARG A 453 20.61 -4.66 -20.68
CA ARG A 453 22.07 -4.78 -20.55
C ARG A 453 22.35 -5.72 -19.37
N ALA A 454 23.14 -6.77 -19.62
CA ALA A 454 23.51 -7.76 -18.61
C ALA A 454 24.19 -7.12 -17.38
N PRO A 455 23.69 -7.32 -16.15
CA PRO A 455 24.40 -6.96 -14.93
C PRO A 455 25.42 -8.03 -14.52
N THR A 456 26.55 -7.60 -13.96
CA THR A 456 27.60 -8.46 -13.36
C THR A 456 27.28 -8.72 -11.88
N ILE A 457 27.51 -9.95 -11.40
CA ILE A 457 27.16 -10.40 -10.03
C ILE A 457 28.30 -10.10 -9.04
N GLY A 458 27.97 -9.50 -7.89
CA GLY A 458 28.86 -9.33 -6.75
C GLY A 458 28.13 -8.88 -5.47
N GLY A 459 27.63 -9.85 -4.69
CA GLY A 459 27.22 -9.68 -3.28
C GLY A 459 25.72 -9.48 -3.03
N LEU A 460 25.02 -10.49 -2.51
CA LEU A 460 23.66 -10.36 -1.97
C LEU A 460 23.47 -11.18 -0.67
N PRO A 461 22.78 -10.64 0.36
CA PRO A 461 22.39 -11.34 1.59
C PRO A 461 21.03 -12.08 1.49
N ARG A 462 20.77 -12.94 2.49
CA ARG A 462 19.62 -13.88 2.62
C ARG A 462 18.24 -13.23 2.40
N PHE A 463 17.41 -13.84 1.55
CA PHE A 463 16.03 -13.39 1.22
C PHE A 463 14.93 -14.10 2.04
N ARG A 464 13.76 -13.47 2.13
CA ARG A 464 12.48 -14.07 2.56
C ARG A 464 11.44 -13.94 1.44
N LEU A 465 10.64 -14.99 1.23
CA LEU A 465 9.54 -14.98 0.27
C LEU A 465 8.34 -14.15 0.78
N PRO A 466 7.43 -13.69 -0.10
CA PRO A 466 6.23 -12.91 0.29
C PRO A 466 5.31 -13.63 1.28
N ASN A 467 5.39 -14.97 1.34
CA ASN A 467 4.66 -15.81 2.30
C ASN A 467 5.39 -15.95 3.66
N GLY A 468 6.52 -15.27 3.86
CA GLY A 468 7.28 -15.25 5.12
C GLY A 468 8.35 -16.33 5.27
N MET A 469 8.48 -17.26 4.32
CA MET A 469 9.50 -18.31 4.35
C MET A 469 10.92 -17.73 4.31
N ALA A 470 11.81 -18.28 5.13
CA ALA A 470 13.25 -18.03 5.05
C ALA A 470 13.88 -19.03 4.08
N VAL A 471 14.64 -18.55 3.09
CA VAL A 471 15.41 -19.42 2.20
C VAL A 471 16.67 -19.85 2.96
N THR A 472 16.73 -21.10 3.42
CA THR A 472 17.74 -21.57 4.37
C THR A 472 18.96 -22.23 3.75
N ALA A 473 19.01 -22.46 2.44
CA ALA A 473 20.22 -22.94 1.76
C ALA A 473 20.48 -22.20 0.44
N ALA A 474 21.76 -21.88 0.21
CA ALA A 474 22.22 -21.14 -0.95
C ALA A 474 22.56 -22.11 -2.08
N SER A 475 21.55 -22.54 -2.83
CA SER A 475 21.73 -22.58 -4.27
C SER A 475 21.28 -21.22 -4.80
N PRO A 476 22.20 -20.36 -5.28
CA PRO A 476 21.82 -19.18 -6.02
C PRO A 476 20.80 -19.55 -7.08
N ASP A 477 20.96 -20.70 -7.73
CA ASP A 477 20.07 -21.17 -8.79
C ASP A 477 18.68 -21.54 -8.30
N GLU A 478 18.43 -22.06 -7.09
CA GLU A 478 17.06 -22.34 -6.62
C GLU A 478 16.30 -21.07 -6.21
N ALA A 479 16.96 -20.16 -5.49
CA ALA A 479 16.38 -18.87 -5.11
C ALA A 479 16.17 -17.97 -6.33
N VAL A 480 17.09 -18.05 -7.30
CA VAL A 480 17.01 -17.38 -8.59
C VAL A 480 15.99 -18.08 -9.49
N PHE A 481 15.83 -19.41 -9.45
CA PHE A 481 14.83 -20.17 -10.22
C PHE A 481 13.40 -19.83 -9.79
N LEU A 482 13.15 -19.70 -8.47
CA LEU A 482 11.87 -19.22 -7.92
C LEU A 482 11.51 -17.80 -8.38
N TYR A 483 12.50 -16.97 -8.73
CA TYR A 483 12.29 -15.59 -9.15
C TYR A 483 12.49 -15.33 -10.67
N ARG A 484 13.24 -16.16 -11.41
CA ARG A 484 13.71 -15.86 -12.79
C ARG A 484 12.81 -16.33 -13.92
N GLN A 485 11.84 -17.24 -13.72
CA GLN A 485 11.21 -17.91 -14.87
C GLN A 485 9.67 -17.87 -14.93
N ILE A 486 9.05 -16.85 -14.32
CA ILE A 486 7.59 -16.58 -14.21
C ILE A 486 6.63 -17.59 -14.91
N PHE A 487 5.84 -17.28 -15.96
CA PHE A 487 5.86 -16.27 -17.06
C PHE A 487 6.86 -16.50 -18.23
N ASP A 488 6.60 -17.48 -19.10
CA ASP A 488 6.25 -17.33 -20.54
C ASP A 488 6.04 -18.74 -21.18
N HIS A 489 5.24 -18.85 -22.24
CA HIS A 489 4.90 -20.05 -23.09
C HIS A 489 3.64 -20.89 -22.76
N ALA A 490 3.20 -21.66 -23.77
CA ALA A 490 1.92 -22.39 -23.86
C ALA A 490 2.05 -23.93 -23.97
N GLU A 491 3.26 -24.48 -24.07
CA GLU A 491 3.51 -25.91 -23.86
C GLU A 491 4.80 -26.12 -23.07
N TYR A 492 4.80 -27.07 -22.14
CA TYR A 492 6.02 -27.62 -21.53
C TYR A 492 6.69 -28.57 -22.52
N SER A 493 8.01 -28.48 -22.68
CA SER A 493 8.81 -29.49 -23.38
C SER A 493 10.23 -29.55 -22.81
N ARG A 494 10.55 -30.61 -22.04
CA ARG A 494 11.88 -30.82 -21.46
C ARG A 494 12.22 -32.30 -21.40
N PHE A 495 13.43 -32.66 -21.83
CA PHE A 495 13.95 -34.04 -21.80
C PHE A 495 13.04 -35.08 -22.48
N GLY A 496 12.36 -34.68 -23.56
CA GLY A 496 11.42 -35.52 -24.28
C GLY A 496 10.00 -35.50 -23.71
N VAL A 497 9.82 -35.15 -22.43
CA VAL A 497 8.49 -34.98 -21.82
C VAL A 497 7.82 -33.73 -22.38
N ARG A 498 6.55 -33.85 -22.79
CA ARG A 498 5.72 -32.72 -23.23
C ARG A 498 4.40 -32.65 -22.50
N LEU A 499 3.97 -31.45 -22.14
CA LEU A 499 2.63 -31.18 -21.63
C LEU A 499 2.05 -30.00 -22.40
N GLY A 500 0.88 -30.19 -22.99
CA GLY A 500 0.10 -29.13 -23.61
C GLY A 500 -1.10 -28.76 -22.75
N ASP A 501 -1.93 -27.86 -23.27
CA ASP A 501 -3.11 -27.38 -22.56
C ASP A 501 -4.08 -28.53 -22.22
N GLY A 502 -4.65 -28.51 -21.00
CA GLY A 502 -5.58 -29.56 -20.54
C GLY A 502 -4.92 -30.86 -20.08
N ALA A 503 -3.60 -30.86 -19.85
CA ALA A 503 -2.88 -32.05 -19.37
C ALA A 503 -3.25 -32.41 -17.92
N VAL A 504 -3.26 -33.71 -17.60
CA VAL A 504 -3.48 -34.24 -16.26
C VAL A 504 -2.16 -34.72 -15.68
N VAL A 505 -1.74 -34.12 -14.57
CA VAL A 505 -0.47 -34.43 -13.89
C VAL A 505 -0.75 -34.99 -12.50
N VAL A 506 -0.10 -36.11 -12.18
CA VAL A 506 -0.07 -36.65 -10.81
C VAL A 506 1.35 -36.49 -10.29
N ASP A 507 1.55 -35.64 -9.27
CA ASP A 507 2.83 -35.45 -8.59
C ASP A 507 2.78 -36.00 -7.16
N VAL A 508 3.82 -36.70 -6.76
CA VAL A 508 3.87 -37.49 -5.52
C VAL A 508 5.15 -37.18 -4.76
N GLY A 509 5.00 -36.62 -3.56
CA GLY A 509 6.08 -36.43 -2.60
C GLY A 509 6.79 -35.06 -2.68
N ALA A 510 8.12 -35.09 -2.47
CA ALA A 510 8.85 -34.02 -1.79
C ALA A 510 8.82 -32.66 -2.51
N ASN A 511 8.58 -31.61 -1.70
CA ASN A 511 8.53 -30.19 -2.06
C ASN A 511 7.75 -29.94 -3.34
N ILE A 512 6.43 -30.09 -3.26
CA ILE A 512 5.55 -29.67 -4.35
C ILE A 512 5.78 -28.18 -4.60
N GLY A 513 6.54 -27.89 -5.64
CA GLY A 513 6.91 -26.51 -5.87
C GLY A 513 7.70 -26.27 -7.14
N LEU A 514 8.73 -27.04 -7.48
CA LEU A 514 9.59 -26.56 -8.58
C LEU A 514 9.17 -27.14 -9.92
N PHE A 515 9.11 -28.46 -10.05
CA PHE A 515 8.74 -29.09 -11.32
C PHE A 515 7.28 -28.84 -11.69
N SER A 516 6.35 -29.11 -10.78
CA SER A 516 4.92 -29.02 -11.07
C SER A 516 4.43 -27.58 -11.19
N LEU A 517 4.98 -26.61 -10.44
CA LEU A 517 4.69 -25.19 -10.71
C LEU A 517 5.35 -24.71 -12.01
N TRP A 518 6.54 -25.21 -12.37
CA TRP A 518 7.18 -24.86 -13.65
C TRP A 518 6.45 -25.49 -14.85
N ALA A 519 5.77 -26.62 -14.67
CA ALA A 519 4.89 -27.21 -15.68
C ALA A 519 3.54 -26.45 -15.82
N THR A 520 2.89 -26.06 -14.72
CA THR A 520 1.52 -25.46 -14.74
C THR A 520 1.43 -24.06 -15.35
N ARG A 521 2.53 -23.31 -15.46
CA ARG A 521 2.55 -22.02 -16.16
C ARG A 521 3.33 -22.04 -17.49
N GLN A 522 3.69 -23.23 -17.97
CA GLN A 522 4.17 -23.43 -19.35
C GLN A 522 3.03 -23.97 -20.22
N ALA A 523 2.03 -24.65 -19.66
CA ALA A 523 0.81 -25.09 -20.36
C ALA A 523 -0.43 -24.53 -19.64
N ARG A 524 -1.41 -24.00 -20.38
CA ARG A 524 -2.66 -23.47 -19.82
C ARG A 524 -3.57 -24.63 -19.42
N ASP A 525 -4.26 -24.52 -18.28
CA ASP A 525 -5.25 -25.52 -17.84
C ASP A 525 -4.69 -26.93 -17.54
N VAL A 526 -3.56 -27.02 -16.83
CA VAL A 526 -3.09 -28.32 -16.29
C VAL A 526 -3.89 -28.69 -15.04
N HIS A 527 -4.51 -29.87 -15.04
CA HIS A 527 -5.17 -30.43 -13.87
C HIS A 527 -4.15 -31.22 -13.03
N LEU A 528 -3.79 -30.70 -11.86
CA LEU A 528 -2.75 -31.26 -11.00
C LEU A 528 -3.35 -32.01 -9.80
N ILE A 529 -2.96 -33.27 -9.60
CA ILE A 529 -3.18 -34.02 -8.36
C ILE A 529 -1.86 -34.13 -7.62
N ALA A 530 -1.76 -33.38 -6.54
CA ALA A 530 -0.59 -33.24 -5.68
C ALA A 530 -0.75 -34.13 -4.45
N VAL A 531 0.12 -35.11 -4.24
CA VAL A 531 0.07 -36.01 -3.08
C VAL A 531 1.23 -35.69 -2.14
N GLU A 532 0.91 -35.09 -0.99
CA GLU A 532 1.89 -34.59 0.00
C GLU A 532 1.53 -35.14 1.40
N PRO A 533 2.36 -36.02 1.97
CA PRO A 533 2.12 -36.55 3.30
C PRO A 533 2.55 -35.62 4.45
N ASN A 534 3.36 -34.57 4.23
CA ASN A 534 3.90 -33.75 5.33
C ASN A 534 2.93 -32.64 5.80
N PRO A 535 2.38 -32.73 7.02
CA PRO A 535 1.43 -31.72 7.51
C PRO A 535 2.03 -30.33 7.67
N ASP A 536 3.34 -30.24 7.91
CA ASP A 536 4.04 -28.97 8.09
C ASP A 536 4.22 -28.24 6.75
N THR A 537 4.25 -28.94 5.61
CA THR A 537 4.37 -28.33 4.29
C THR A 537 3.01 -28.00 3.65
N LEU A 538 1.91 -28.65 4.07
CA LEU A 538 0.58 -28.47 3.51
C LEU A 538 0.07 -27.01 3.44
N PRO A 539 0.23 -26.16 4.48
CA PRO A 539 -0.20 -24.76 4.39
C PRO A 539 0.55 -23.98 3.31
N TYR A 540 1.85 -24.26 3.15
CA TYR A 540 2.70 -23.61 2.15
C TYR A 540 2.38 -24.12 0.74
N LEU A 541 2.09 -25.42 0.62
CA LEU A 541 1.64 -26.04 -0.61
C LEU A 541 0.31 -25.42 -1.09
N ARG A 542 -0.67 -25.29 -0.20
CA ARG A 542 -1.95 -24.63 -0.49
C ARG A 542 -1.74 -23.18 -0.94
N ALA A 543 -0.80 -22.46 -0.29
CA ALA A 543 -0.44 -21.10 -0.68
C ALA A 543 0.22 -21.04 -2.08
N ASN A 544 1.15 -21.93 -2.39
CA ASN A 544 1.80 -21.97 -3.70
C ASN A 544 0.80 -22.34 -4.81
N LEU A 545 -0.08 -23.33 -4.59
CA LEU A 545 -1.09 -23.69 -5.58
C LEU A 545 -2.11 -22.55 -5.79
N SER A 546 -2.50 -21.83 -4.74
CA SER A 546 -3.38 -20.66 -4.87
C SER A 546 -2.79 -19.51 -5.69
N LEU A 547 -1.46 -19.49 -5.89
CA LEU A 547 -0.77 -18.48 -6.68
C LEU A 547 -0.60 -18.87 -8.16
N TYR A 548 -0.61 -20.17 -8.49
CA TYR A 548 -0.09 -20.67 -9.77
C TYR A 548 -0.85 -21.85 -10.40
N ALA A 549 -1.89 -22.39 -9.77
CA ALA A 549 -2.65 -23.51 -10.29
C ALA A 549 -4.14 -23.38 -9.92
N GLU A 550 -4.93 -22.96 -10.90
CA GLU A 550 -6.37 -22.72 -10.78
C GLU A 550 -7.19 -24.03 -10.72
N SER A 551 -6.59 -25.18 -11.08
CA SER A 551 -7.17 -26.51 -10.86
C SER A 551 -6.16 -27.51 -10.30
N ALA A 552 -5.97 -27.50 -8.97
CA ALA A 552 -5.15 -28.49 -8.27
C ALA A 552 -5.88 -29.13 -7.07
N THR A 553 -5.74 -30.45 -6.94
CA THR A 553 -6.24 -31.22 -5.79
C THR A 553 -5.08 -31.71 -4.94
N ILE A 554 -5.08 -31.36 -3.66
CA ILE A 554 -4.10 -31.88 -2.70
C ILE A 554 -4.66 -33.12 -2.01
N VAL A 555 -3.86 -34.17 -1.96
CA VAL A 555 -4.14 -35.40 -1.21
C VAL A 555 -3.15 -35.53 -0.07
N GLU A 556 -3.68 -35.49 1.15
CA GLU A 556 -2.91 -35.63 2.39
C GLU A 556 -2.72 -37.11 2.73
N ALA A 557 -1.86 -37.77 1.96
CA ALA A 557 -1.54 -39.18 2.15
C ALA A 557 -0.15 -39.48 1.62
N ALA A 558 0.47 -40.55 2.08
CA ALA A 558 1.63 -41.14 1.43
C ALA A 558 1.18 -42.15 0.36
N VAL A 559 1.90 -42.25 -0.76
CA VAL A 559 1.63 -43.26 -1.78
C VAL A 559 2.54 -44.45 -1.59
N THR A 560 1.96 -45.66 -1.52
CA THR A 560 2.70 -46.92 -1.33
C THR A 560 2.03 -48.06 -2.10
N ASP A 561 2.56 -49.27 -2.01
CA ASP A 561 1.98 -50.48 -2.60
C ASP A 561 0.78 -51.06 -1.82
N VAL A 562 0.55 -50.61 -0.58
CA VAL A 562 -0.57 -51.08 0.28
C VAL A 562 -1.28 -49.93 1.00
N ALA A 563 -2.60 -49.98 1.10
CA ALA A 563 -3.37 -49.01 1.88
C ALA A 563 -3.26 -49.29 3.40
N GLY A 564 -3.15 -48.25 4.21
CA GLY A 564 -2.88 -48.37 5.64
C GLY A 564 -2.46 -47.04 6.28
N THR A 565 -1.49 -47.10 7.19
CA THR A 565 -0.86 -45.92 7.81
C THR A 565 0.64 -46.10 7.84
N ALA A 566 1.39 -45.02 7.63
CA ALA A 566 2.84 -44.97 7.76
C ALA A 566 3.25 -43.91 8.78
N GLU A 567 4.35 -44.15 9.47
CA GLU A 567 4.98 -43.16 10.34
C GLU A 567 6.09 -42.45 9.55
N LEU A 568 6.09 -41.12 9.61
CA LEU A 568 7.09 -40.25 8.99
C LEU A 568 7.64 -39.28 10.04
N ILE A 569 8.90 -38.87 9.90
CA ILE A 569 9.55 -37.98 10.86
C ILE A 569 9.87 -36.65 10.17
N SER A 570 9.25 -35.55 10.62
CA SER A 570 9.61 -34.20 10.17
C SER A 570 10.62 -33.55 11.11
N PHE A 571 11.43 -32.65 10.55
CA PHE A 571 12.31 -31.74 11.28
C PHE A 571 11.88 -30.31 10.93
N PRO A 572 10.90 -29.73 11.65
CA PRO A 572 10.23 -28.49 11.25
C PRO A 572 11.17 -27.29 11.12
N GLU A 573 12.21 -27.23 11.96
CA GLU A 573 13.22 -26.17 11.95
C GLU A 573 14.04 -26.13 10.65
N LEU A 574 14.05 -27.23 9.90
CA LEU A 574 14.80 -27.39 8.65
C LEU A 574 13.91 -27.66 7.44
N SER A 575 12.58 -27.71 7.63
CA SER A 575 11.62 -28.02 6.57
C SER A 575 11.94 -29.35 5.85
N TYR A 576 12.36 -30.37 6.61
CA TYR A 576 12.71 -31.71 6.10
C TYR A 576 11.70 -32.76 6.60
N LEU A 577 11.39 -33.75 5.76
CA LEU A 577 10.57 -34.92 6.09
C LEU A 577 11.33 -36.18 5.71
N SER A 578 11.32 -37.19 6.56
CA SER A 578 11.95 -38.48 6.29
C SER A 578 11.27 -39.22 5.14
N GLY A 579 12.04 -40.04 4.42
CA GLY A 579 11.52 -41.09 3.55
C GLY A 579 10.62 -42.10 4.27
N LEU A 580 9.88 -42.88 3.48
CA LEU A 580 8.81 -43.76 3.95
C LEU A 580 9.31 -44.93 4.81
N GLY A 581 9.18 -44.79 6.13
CA GLY A 581 9.60 -45.79 7.11
C GLY A 581 11.06 -45.68 7.54
N ALA A 582 11.76 -44.60 7.20
CA ALA A 582 13.07 -44.26 7.77
C ALA A 582 12.94 -43.99 9.26
N ASP A 583 13.89 -44.48 10.07
CA ASP A 583 13.91 -44.16 11.50
C ASP A 583 14.52 -42.77 11.76
N ARG A 584 14.48 -42.32 13.02
CA ARG A 584 14.98 -40.99 13.38
C ARG A 584 16.47 -40.82 13.07
N ALA A 585 17.26 -41.89 13.20
CA ALA A 585 18.70 -41.87 12.97
C ALA A 585 19.03 -41.84 11.48
N ASP A 586 18.26 -42.58 10.68
CA ASP A 586 18.35 -42.56 9.22
C ASP A 586 18.00 -41.15 8.69
N ALA A 587 16.87 -40.60 9.13
CA ALA A 587 16.39 -39.29 8.69
C ALA A 587 17.34 -38.13 9.06
N ALA A 588 17.94 -38.18 10.26
CA ALA A 588 18.96 -37.20 10.66
C ALA A 588 20.27 -37.38 9.88
N SER A 589 20.59 -38.59 9.44
CA SER A 589 21.80 -38.87 8.66
C SER A 589 21.69 -38.41 7.21
N ASP A 590 20.53 -38.60 6.60
CA ASP A 590 20.26 -38.13 5.24
C ASP A 590 20.24 -36.60 5.15
N LEU A 591 19.69 -35.95 6.19
CA LEU A 591 19.72 -34.50 6.34
C LEU A 591 21.15 -33.94 6.44
N VAL A 592 22.06 -34.59 7.17
CA VAL A 592 23.45 -34.15 7.26
C VAL A 592 24.15 -34.36 5.91
N ARG A 593 23.91 -35.49 5.23
CA ARG A 593 24.46 -35.76 3.90
C ARG A 593 23.97 -34.78 2.85
N SER A 594 22.70 -34.35 2.88
CA SER A 594 22.15 -33.38 1.92
C SER A 594 22.72 -31.98 2.13
N HIS A 595 22.94 -31.57 3.38
CA HIS A 595 23.55 -30.27 3.69
C HIS A 595 25.02 -30.16 3.24
N TYR A 596 25.79 -31.24 3.36
CA TYR A 596 27.20 -31.26 2.92
C TYR A 596 27.36 -31.36 1.40
N ARG A 597 26.47 -32.09 0.71
CA ARG A 597 26.43 -32.14 -0.77
C ARG A 597 26.34 -30.74 -1.41
N GLN A 598 25.71 -29.77 -0.74
CA GLN A 598 25.57 -28.39 -1.22
C GLN A 598 26.76 -27.47 -0.89
N GLY A 599 27.68 -27.89 0.01
CA GLY A 599 28.81 -27.07 0.48
C GLY A 599 30.14 -27.28 -0.25
N GLY A 600 30.25 -28.30 -1.11
CA GLY A 600 31.44 -28.59 -1.91
C GLY A 600 32.73 -28.92 -1.13
N GLY A 601 32.64 -29.35 0.13
CA GLY A 601 33.80 -29.65 0.98
C GLY A 601 33.93 -31.12 1.34
N ASP A 602 35.13 -31.68 1.17
CA ASP A 602 35.55 -32.99 1.71
C ASP A 602 35.68 -32.90 3.24
N ALA A 603 34.58 -33.08 3.97
CA ALA A 603 34.63 -33.26 5.42
C ALA A 603 35.05 -34.71 5.76
N ASP A 604 36.08 -34.87 6.60
CA ASP A 604 36.53 -36.16 7.17
C ASP A 604 35.36 -36.87 7.90
N GLU A 605 35.27 -38.20 7.78
CA GLU A 605 34.28 -39.07 8.47
C GLU A 605 34.14 -38.75 9.96
N ALA A 606 35.23 -38.36 10.63
CA ALA A 606 35.21 -37.99 12.06
C ALA A 606 34.44 -36.67 12.32
N GLU A 607 34.51 -35.72 11.39
CA GLU A 607 33.80 -34.44 11.46
C GLU A 607 32.31 -34.62 11.14
N GLN A 608 32.00 -35.44 10.13
CA GLN A 608 30.63 -35.85 9.83
C GLN A 608 29.97 -36.55 11.02
N ALA A 609 30.67 -37.49 11.67
CA ALA A 609 30.18 -38.21 12.85
C ALA A 609 29.92 -37.28 14.06
N ALA A 610 30.79 -36.28 14.28
CA ALA A 610 30.63 -35.30 15.36
C ALA A 610 29.43 -34.37 15.13
N LEU A 611 29.20 -33.95 13.89
CA LEU A 611 28.04 -33.13 13.50
C LEU A 611 26.74 -33.93 13.49
N LEU A 612 26.76 -35.18 13.03
CA LEU A 612 25.65 -36.12 13.17
C LEU A 612 25.24 -36.22 14.65
N ALA A 613 26.19 -36.41 15.55
CA ALA A 613 25.91 -36.48 16.99
C ALA A 613 25.37 -35.14 17.56
N ASP A 614 25.76 -33.99 17.00
CA ASP A 614 25.26 -32.68 17.41
C ASP A 614 23.86 -32.37 16.85
N ALA A 615 23.60 -32.70 15.59
CA ALA A 615 22.30 -32.59 14.92
C ALA A 615 21.25 -33.48 15.62
N HIS A 616 21.60 -34.73 15.95
CA HIS A 616 20.76 -35.62 16.74
C HIS A 616 20.35 -35.04 18.10
N ARG A 617 21.21 -34.23 18.73
CA ARG A 617 20.95 -33.61 20.04
C ARG A 617 20.14 -32.31 19.96
N ARG A 618 20.26 -31.55 18.86
CA ARG A 618 19.73 -30.18 18.77
C ARG A 618 18.45 -30.06 17.95
N LEU A 619 18.21 -30.95 17.00
CA LEU A 619 17.06 -30.83 16.12
C LEU A 619 15.81 -31.42 16.77
N THR A 620 14.77 -30.59 16.87
CA THR A 620 13.44 -31.02 17.25
C THR A 620 12.82 -31.81 16.09
N SER A 621 12.48 -33.08 16.32
CA SER A 621 11.79 -33.93 15.34
C SER A 621 10.36 -34.22 15.77
N VAL A 622 9.43 -34.29 14.82
CA VAL A 622 8.02 -34.62 15.05
C VAL A 622 7.66 -35.87 14.25
N ALA A 623 7.09 -36.89 14.90
CA ALA A 623 6.58 -38.07 14.23
C ALA A 623 5.13 -37.84 13.80
N HIS A 624 4.82 -38.12 12.54
CA HIS A 624 3.51 -37.99 11.92
C HIS A 624 3.02 -39.36 11.48
N VAL A 625 1.82 -39.75 11.93
CA VAL A 625 1.14 -40.94 11.41
C VAL A 625 0.21 -40.49 10.30
N VAL A 626 0.53 -40.87 9.06
CA VAL A 626 -0.20 -40.44 7.86
C VAL A 626 -0.90 -41.63 7.19
N PRO A 627 -2.08 -41.42 6.58
CA PRO A 627 -2.72 -42.47 5.80
C PRO A 627 -1.88 -42.81 4.56
N THR A 628 -1.82 -44.09 4.20
CA THR A 628 -1.23 -44.54 2.94
C THR A 628 -2.31 -44.95 1.94
N VAL A 629 -2.08 -44.60 0.67
CA VAL A 629 -2.96 -44.95 -0.45
C VAL A 629 -2.13 -45.59 -1.56
N THR A 630 -2.76 -46.43 -2.38
CA THR A 630 -2.10 -46.94 -3.60
C THR A 630 -2.35 -46.00 -4.77
N LEU A 631 -1.41 -45.95 -5.71
CA LEU A 631 -1.57 -45.12 -6.91
C LEU A 631 -2.84 -45.50 -7.69
N SER A 632 -3.19 -46.78 -7.73
CA SER A 632 -4.45 -47.23 -8.35
C SER A 632 -5.70 -46.70 -7.65
N ALA A 633 -5.69 -46.69 -6.32
CA ALA A 633 -6.82 -46.15 -5.55
C ALA A 633 -6.98 -44.64 -5.78
N LEU A 634 -5.88 -43.91 -6.00
CA LEU A 634 -5.93 -42.50 -6.39
C LEU A 634 -6.55 -42.31 -7.76
N LEU A 635 -6.11 -43.07 -8.77
CA LEU A 635 -6.68 -42.99 -10.12
C LEU A 635 -8.18 -43.32 -10.12
N ASP A 636 -8.60 -44.36 -9.39
CA ASP A 636 -10.01 -44.73 -9.25
C ASP A 636 -10.82 -43.64 -8.53
N ARG A 637 -10.29 -43.11 -7.41
CA ARG A 637 -10.96 -42.09 -6.58
C ARG A 637 -11.27 -40.82 -7.38
N PHE A 638 -10.36 -40.40 -8.25
CA PHE A 638 -10.50 -39.18 -9.04
C PHE A 638 -11.05 -39.43 -10.45
N GLY A 639 -11.41 -40.68 -10.79
CA GLY A 639 -11.94 -41.03 -12.10
C GLY A 639 -10.96 -40.71 -13.24
N LEU A 640 -9.65 -40.89 -13.00
CA LEU A 640 -8.63 -40.55 -13.98
C LEU A 640 -8.51 -41.66 -15.03
N ASP A 641 -9.09 -41.40 -16.20
CA ASP A 641 -8.96 -42.26 -17.38
C ASP A 641 -7.70 -41.96 -18.19
N ARG A 642 -7.03 -40.83 -17.92
CA ARG A 642 -5.78 -40.38 -18.55
C ARG A 642 -4.90 -39.64 -17.54
N VAL A 643 -3.60 -39.96 -17.54
CA VAL A 643 -2.54 -39.21 -16.84
C VAL A 643 -1.45 -38.91 -17.85
N ASP A 644 -1.29 -37.63 -18.20
CA ASP A 644 -0.33 -37.17 -19.20
C ASP A 644 1.11 -37.19 -18.65
N LEU A 645 1.27 -36.99 -17.34
CA LEU A 645 2.54 -37.20 -16.62
C LEU A 645 2.32 -37.67 -15.18
N LEU A 646 3.00 -38.76 -14.83
CA LEU A 646 3.20 -39.20 -13.45
C LEU A 646 4.60 -38.79 -12.99
N LYS A 647 4.68 -37.89 -12.01
CA LYS A 647 5.92 -37.54 -11.33
C LYS A 647 5.97 -38.18 -9.94
N VAL A 648 7.09 -38.82 -9.63
CA VAL A 648 7.32 -39.46 -8.33
C VAL A 648 8.66 -38.98 -7.77
N ASN A 649 8.61 -38.37 -6.60
CA ASN A 649 9.78 -37.96 -5.84
C ASN A 649 9.58 -38.32 -4.36
N THR A 650 10.01 -39.51 -3.96
CA THR A 650 9.66 -40.06 -2.64
C THR A 650 10.88 -40.50 -1.83
N GLU A 651 12.05 -39.96 -2.18
CA GLU A 651 13.33 -40.17 -1.49
C GLU A 651 13.54 -41.66 -1.10
N GLY A 652 13.52 -42.55 -2.10
CA GLY A 652 13.85 -43.98 -1.95
C GLY A 652 12.65 -44.94 -1.96
N ALA A 653 11.42 -44.41 -1.99
CA ALA A 653 10.19 -45.22 -2.00
C ALA A 653 9.56 -45.40 -3.40
N GLU A 654 10.25 -45.01 -4.47
CA GLU A 654 9.71 -44.93 -5.84
C GLU A 654 9.17 -46.28 -6.31
N LEU A 655 9.89 -47.36 -6.00
CA LEU A 655 9.49 -48.72 -6.36
C LEU A 655 8.19 -49.16 -5.67
N SER A 656 7.99 -48.78 -4.40
CA SER A 656 6.74 -49.07 -3.66
C SER A 656 5.57 -48.30 -4.27
N VAL A 657 5.77 -47.02 -4.61
CA VAL A 657 4.76 -46.20 -5.30
C VAL A 657 4.31 -46.86 -6.61
N LEU A 658 5.26 -47.27 -7.45
CA LEU A 658 4.95 -47.89 -8.75
C LEU A 658 4.30 -49.27 -8.62
N ARG A 659 4.68 -50.07 -7.62
CA ARG A 659 4.02 -51.37 -7.32
C ARG A 659 2.58 -51.24 -6.86
N GLY A 660 2.18 -50.07 -6.34
CA GLY A 660 0.79 -49.74 -6.04
C GLY A 660 -0.10 -49.56 -7.29
N LEU A 661 0.46 -49.65 -8.50
CA LEU A 661 -0.29 -49.58 -9.75
C LEU A 661 -0.69 -50.97 -10.28
N ARG A 662 -2.01 -51.19 -10.45
CA ARG A 662 -2.56 -52.44 -11.00
C ARG A 662 -2.30 -52.53 -12.51
N PRO A 663 -2.13 -53.74 -13.08
CA PRO A 663 -1.86 -53.95 -14.50
C PRO A 663 -2.79 -53.17 -15.46
N GLU A 664 -4.08 -53.11 -15.14
CA GLU A 664 -5.11 -52.43 -15.95
C GLU A 664 -5.01 -50.89 -15.95
N HIS A 665 -4.22 -50.29 -15.06
CA HIS A 665 -4.06 -48.83 -14.96
C HIS A 665 -2.81 -48.30 -15.67
N TRP A 666 -1.80 -49.14 -15.90
CA TRP A 666 -0.61 -48.77 -16.68
C TRP A 666 -0.93 -48.15 -18.06
N PRO A 667 -1.95 -48.61 -18.82
CA PRO A 667 -2.32 -47.99 -20.09
C PRO A 667 -2.81 -46.54 -19.98
N ARG A 668 -3.26 -46.10 -18.80
CA ARG A 668 -3.77 -44.72 -18.58
C ARG A 668 -2.65 -43.69 -18.44
N ILE A 669 -1.42 -44.13 -18.23
CA ILE A 669 -0.25 -43.25 -18.01
C ILE A 669 0.51 -43.08 -19.34
N GLY A 670 0.70 -41.82 -19.72
CA GLY A 670 1.43 -41.44 -20.94
C GLY A 670 2.94 -41.31 -20.73
N GLN A 671 3.36 -40.63 -19.67
CA GLN A 671 4.77 -40.32 -19.38
C GLN A 671 5.05 -40.46 -17.88
N VAL A 672 6.28 -40.86 -17.52
CA VAL A 672 6.72 -40.98 -16.11
C VAL A 672 8.05 -40.27 -15.91
N CYS A 673 8.16 -39.51 -14.81
CA CYS A 673 9.39 -38.88 -14.35
C CYS A 673 9.66 -39.30 -12.89
N LEU A 674 10.81 -39.91 -12.63
CA LEU A 674 11.22 -40.34 -11.30
C LEU A 674 12.60 -39.79 -10.96
N GLU A 675 12.81 -39.46 -9.69
CA GLU A 675 14.14 -39.23 -9.13
C GLU A 675 14.58 -40.52 -8.41
N VAL A 676 15.75 -41.06 -8.77
CA VAL A 676 16.29 -42.29 -8.15
C VAL A 676 17.78 -42.13 -7.86
N GLU A 677 18.24 -42.72 -6.76
CA GLU A 677 19.68 -42.82 -6.48
C GLU A 677 20.31 -43.92 -7.34
N ARG A 678 21.45 -43.64 -7.99
CA ARG A 678 22.12 -44.60 -8.89
C ARG A 678 22.68 -45.80 -8.13
N SER A 679 23.17 -45.58 -6.92
CA SER A 679 23.65 -46.62 -6.02
C SER A 679 22.53 -47.45 -5.38
N SER A 680 21.26 -47.03 -5.51
CA SER A 680 20.14 -47.76 -4.91
C SER A 680 19.89 -49.10 -5.59
N VAL A 681 19.65 -50.12 -4.77
CA VAL A 681 19.23 -51.46 -5.21
C VAL A 681 17.87 -51.47 -5.91
N THR A 682 17.07 -50.40 -5.77
CA THR A 682 15.73 -50.28 -6.37
C THR A 682 15.76 -49.74 -7.79
N ALA A 683 16.80 -49.00 -8.19
CA ALA A 683 16.87 -48.36 -9.50
C ALA A 683 16.80 -49.36 -10.69
N PRO A 684 17.48 -50.53 -10.68
CA PRO A 684 17.31 -51.55 -11.72
C PRO A 684 15.88 -52.13 -11.77
N GLN A 685 15.25 -52.31 -10.62
CA GLN A 685 13.90 -52.88 -10.50
C GLN A 685 12.84 -51.90 -11.01
N VAL A 686 13.01 -50.59 -10.78
CA VAL A 686 12.16 -49.55 -11.35
C VAL A 686 12.22 -49.57 -12.88
N ARG A 687 13.42 -49.71 -13.47
CA ARG A 687 13.58 -49.80 -14.94
C ARG A 687 12.92 -51.02 -15.54
N GLU A 688 13.09 -52.19 -14.91
CA GLU A 688 12.46 -53.43 -15.35
C GLU A 688 10.93 -53.29 -15.34
N LEU A 689 10.38 -52.71 -14.28
CA LEU A 689 8.94 -52.52 -14.11
C LEU A 689 8.35 -51.54 -15.13
N LEU A 690 9.02 -50.41 -15.40
CA LEU A 690 8.61 -49.46 -16.45
C LEU A 690 8.71 -50.07 -17.86
N SER A 691 9.77 -50.84 -18.12
CA SER A 691 9.96 -51.53 -19.41
C SER A 691 8.88 -52.59 -19.64
N ALA A 692 8.55 -53.37 -18.60
CA ALA A 692 7.46 -54.36 -18.64
C ALA A 692 6.08 -53.72 -18.86
N ALA A 693 5.89 -52.48 -18.40
CA ALA A 693 4.68 -51.67 -18.65
C ALA A 693 4.66 -51.02 -20.06
N GLY A 694 5.70 -51.23 -20.86
CA GLY A 694 5.79 -50.80 -22.26
C GLY A 694 6.31 -49.37 -22.46
N PHE A 695 7.13 -48.87 -21.53
CA PHE A 695 7.82 -47.58 -21.67
C PHE A 695 9.27 -47.77 -22.15
N GLU A 696 9.76 -46.82 -22.93
CA GLU A 696 11.19 -46.62 -23.19
C GLU A 696 11.76 -45.75 -22.07
N VAL A 697 12.79 -46.24 -21.37
CA VAL A 697 13.36 -45.58 -20.18
C VAL A 697 14.67 -44.90 -20.54
N HIS A 698 14.75 -43.60 -20.29
CA HIS A 698 15.93 -42.76 -20.44
C HIS A 698 16.41 -42.29 -19.07
N GLU A 699 17.73 -42.13 -18.93
CA GLU A 699 18.36 -41.66 -17.71
C GLU A 699 19.18 -40.41 -17.99
N ILE A 700 19.06 -39.43 -17.11
CA ILE A 700 19.80 -38.17 -17.17
C ILE A 700 20.37 -37.89 -15.79
N GLY A 701 21.67 -37.60 -15.71
CA GLY A 701 22.32 -37.20 -14.45
C GLY A 701 21.83 -35.84 -13.98
N ASP A 702 21.89 -35.60 -12.66
CA ASP A 702 21.50 -34.32 -12.08
C ASP A 702 22.36 -33.17 -12.66
N TRP A 703 21.70 -32.21 -13.29
CA TRP A 703 22.32 -31.09 -14.00
C TRP A 703 22.80 -29.99 -13.05
N ASN A 704 22.36 -29.99 -11.79
CA ASN A 704 22.66 -28.95 -10.80
C ASN A 704 23.83 -29.29 -9.86
N VAL A 705 24.29 -30.55 -9.82
CA VAL A 705 25.23 -31.02 -8.77
C VAL A 705 26.53 -31.58 -9.36
N GLY A 706 26.71 -31.47 -10.68
CA GLY A 706 27.87 -32.00 -11.40
C GLY A 706 27.78 -33.50 -11.68
N ALA A 707 28.61 -33.99 -12.61
CA ALA A 707 28.51 -35.35 -13.16
C ALA A 707 28.67 -36.49 -12.13
N ASP A 708 29.26 -36.20 -10.96
CA ASP A 708 29.62 -37.15 -9.91
C ASP A 708 28.54 -37.33 -8.83
N ALA A 709 27.39 -36.66 -8.93
CA ALA A 709 26.28 -36.87 -7.99
C ALA A 709 25.62 -38.25 -8.15
N ASP A 710 25.36 -38.93 -7.02
CA ASP A 710 24.77 -40.28 -6.97
C ASP A 710 23.23 -40.30 -7.20
N VAL A 711 22.67 -39.21 -7.74
CA VAL A 711 21.24 -39.08 -8.08
C VAL A 711 21.09 -39.01 -9.61
N SER A 712 20.05 -39.66 -10.11
CA SER A 712 19.66 -39.68 -11.53
C SER A 712 18.15 -39.48 -11.65
N TYR A 713 17.74 -38.80 -12.73
CA TYR A 713 16.34 -38.75 -13.13
C TYR A 713 16.07 -39.81 -14.20
N LEU A 714 15.05 -40.64 -13.97
CA LEU A 714 14.51 -41.56 -14.97
C LEU A 714 13.28 -40.94 -15.65
N TYR A 715 13.37 -40.78 -16.95
CA TYR A 715 12.27 -40.33 -17.81
C TYR A 715 11.81 -41.49 -18.67
N ALA A 716 10.54 -41.89 -18.55
CA ALA A 716 10.00 -43.03 -19.29
C ALA A 716 8.77 -42.62 -20.12
N MET A 717 8.78 -42.95 -21.41
CA MET A 717 7.75 -42.54 -22.38
C MET A 717 7.29 -43.72 -23.24
N ARG A 718 6.05 -43.70 -23.74
CA ARG A 718 5.57 -44.73 -24.67
C ARG A 718 6.17 -44.53 -26.08
N PRO A 719 6.48 -45.60 -26.82
CA PRO A 719 7.11 -45.51 -28.14
C PRO A 719 6.11 -45.06 -29.23
N GLN A 720 5.79 -43.76 -29.31
CA GLN A 720 5.21 -43.10 -30.48
C GLN A 720 5.66 -41.62 -30.53
N GLY A 721 6.47 -41.26 -31.52
CA GLY A 721 6.86 -39.89 -31.87
C GLY A 721 8.30 -39.53 -31.49
N GLN A 722 9.18 -39.52 -32.49
CA GLN A 722 10.63 -39.30 -32.41
C GLN A 722 11.05 -38.12 -31.50
N PRO A 723 12.05 -38.29 -30.60
CA PRO A 723 12.60 -37.17 -29.85
C PRO A 723 13.31 -36.18 -30.80
N PRO A 724 13.06 -34.87 -30.70
CA PRO A 724 13.76 -33.87 -31.50
C PRO A 724 15.21 -33.64 -31.05
N ALA A 725 15.90 -32.78 -31.79
CA ALA A 725 17.13 -32.13 -31.34
C ALA A 725 16.85 -31.10 -30.23
N ALA A 726 17.86 -30.87 -29.38
CA ALA A 726 17.84 -29.90 -28.29
C ALA A 726 17.30 -28.51 -28.72
N SER A 727 16.51 -27.90 -27.85
CA SER A 727 15.87 -26.60 -28.06
C SER A 727 16.92 -25.48 -27.95
N PRO A 728 16.90 -24.44 -28.80
CA PRO A 728 17.86 -23.33 -28.75
C PRO A 728 17.67 -22.38 -27.54
N TRP A 729 16.91 -22.79 -26.52
CA TRP A 729 16.57 -22.00 -25.34
C TRP A 729 17.32 -22.42 -24.05
N ASP A 730 18.44 -23.12 -24.17
CA ASP A 730 19.32 -23.47 -23.04
C ASP A 730 20.24 -22.30 -22.57
N GLU A 731 19.69 -21.07 -22.42
CA GLU A 731 20.40 -19.90 -21.86
C GLU A 731 19.63 -19.18 -20.73
N PRO A 732 20.33 -18.44 -19.82
CA PRO A 732 19.70 -17.84 -18.63
C PRO A 732 18.81 -16.62 -18.91
N ALA A 733 17.70 -16.51 -18.18
CA ALA A 733 16.77 -15.38 -18.31
C ALA A 733 17.26 -14.07 -17.65
N ASP A 734 17.11 -12.97 -18.38
CA ASP A 734 17.25 -11.58 -17.91
C ASP A 734 15.86 -10.92 -17.75
N GLN A 735 15.78 -9.81 -17.03
CA GLN A 735 14.53 -9.28 -16.47
C GLN A 735 13.45 -8.86 -17.50
N LEU A 736 12.22 -8.79 -17.00
CA LEU A 736 11.00 -8.23 -17.62
C LEU A 736 10.32 -7.28 -16.62
N LEU A 737 9.19 -6.67 -17.01
CA LEU A 737 8.52 -5.61 -16.25
C LEU A 737 7.00 -5.88 -16.17
N THR A 738 6.37 -5.64 -15.01
CA THR A 738 4.92 -5.85 -14.81
C THR A 738 4.26 -4.73 -14.01
N THR A 739 2.94 -4.59 -14.16
CA THR A 739 2.12 -3.61 -13.42
C THR A 739 2.24 -3.79 -11.91
N GLY A 740 2.11 -5.03 -11.41
CA GLY A 740 2.13 -5.31 -9.97
C GLY A 740 3.48 -4.99 -9.31
N LEU A 741 4.60 -5.23 -10.00
CA LEU A 741 5.94 -4.86 -9.51
C LEU A 741 6.08 -3.34 -9.35
N LEU A 742 5.66 -2.58 -10.36
CA LEU A 742 5.72 -1.12 -10.30
C LEU A 742 4.74 -0.55 -9.26
N GLN A 743 3.55 -1.13 -9.11
CA GLN A 743 2.60 -0.72 -8.07
C GLN A 743 3.15 -1.00 -6.66
N GLY A 744 3.74 -2.17 -6.42
CA GLY A 744 4.39 -2.49 -5.14
C GLY A 744 5.57 -1.57 -4.84
N TYR A 745 6.40 -1.28 -5.86
CA TYR A 745 7.47 -0.29 -5.73
C TYR A 745 6.94 1.10 -5.37
N LEU A 746 5.92 1.60 -6.08
CA LEU A 746 5.28 2.88 -5.79
C LEU A 746 4.70 2.89 -4.37
N ALA A 747 4.07 1.81 -3.92
CA ALA A 747 3.53 1.70 -2.57
C ALA A 747 4.58 1.79 -1.45
N SER A 748 5.83 1.39 -1.74
CA SER A 748 6.92 1.51 -0.77
C SER A 748 7.49 2.93 -0.62
N VAL A 749 7.29 3.80 -1.62
CA VAL A 749 7.95 5.13 -1.69
C VAL A 749 6.95 6.29 -1.70
N LEU A 750 5.77 6.11 -2.28
CA LEU A 750 4.77 7.14 -2.49
C LEU A 750 3.52 6.90 -1.65
N PRO A 751 2.88 7.97 -1.14
CA PRO A 751 1.57 7.88 -0.51
C PRO A 751 0.52 7.28 -1.46
N PRO A 752 -0.50 6.56 -0.95
CA PRO A 752 -1.53 5.91 -1.76
C PRO A 752 -2.25 6.82 -2.76
N ALA A 753 -2.48 8.09 -2.41
CA ALA A 753 -3.15 9.06 -3.28
C ALA A 753 -2.34 9.47 -4.53
N MET A 754 -1.05 9.11 -4.58
CA MET A 754 -0.16 9.36 -5.71
C MET A 754 0.02 8.13 -6.60
N HIS A 755 -0.62 7.00 -6.28
CA HIS A 755 -0.50 5.79 -7.07
C HIS A 755 -1.35 5.94 -8.34
N PRO A 756 -0.80 5.66 -9.53
CA PRO A 756 -1.60 5.59 -10.74
C PRO A 756 -2.67 4.50 -10.62
N ASP A 757 -3.91 4.87 -10.90
CA ASP A 757 -5.04 3.93 -10.98
C ASP A 757 -4.82 2.92 -12.11
N GLN A 758 -4.01 3.27 -13.12
CA GLN A 758 -3.63 2.38 -14.21
C GLN A 758 -2.18 2.64 -14.67
N LEU A 759 -1.48 1.55 -15.01
CA LEU A 759 -0.19 1.61 -15.71
C LEU A 759 -0.36 1.05 -17.13
N VAL A 760 0.08 1.82 -18.12
CA VAL A 760 0.03 1.47 -19.55
C VAL A 760 1.47 1.35 -20.05
N PHE A 761 1.86 0.16 -20.52
CA PHE A 761 3.18 -0.04 -21.10
C PHE A 761 3.20 0.39 -22.57
N VAL A 762 4.20 1.18 -22.95
CA VAL A 762 4.38 1.69 -24.31
C VAL A 762 5.83 1.53 -24.74
N ASP A 763 6.05 1.25 -26.02
CA ASP A 763 7.40 1.06 -26.57
C ASP A 763 8.23 2.36 -26.53
N SER A 764 7.56 3.50 -26.64
CA SER A 764 8.17 4.83 -26.52
C SER A 764 7.13 5.88 -26.16
N LEU A 765 7.59 7.00 -25.59
CA LEU A 765 6.74 8.17 -25.37
C LEU A 765 6.74 9.07 -26.61
N PRO A 766 5.56 9.49 -27.12
CA PRO A 766 5.49 10.44 -28.23
C PRO A 766 6.10 11.78 -27.79
N ARG A 767 6.83 12.47 -28.67
CA ARG A 767 7.55 13.71 -28.35
C ARG A 767 7.21 14.83 -29.33
N LEU A 768 7.04 16.03 -28.80
CA LEU A 768 6.95 17.28 -29.54
C LEU A 768 8.32 17.64 -30.16
N PRO A 769 8.38 18.55 -31.16
CA PRO A 769 9.64 18.99 -31.79
C PRO A 769 10.67 19.57 -30.81
N ASN A 770 10.24 20.06 -29.64
CA ASN A 770 11.10 20.56 -28.57
C ASN A 770 11.56 19.47 -27.58
N GLY A 771 11.31 18.19 -27.87
CA GLY A 771 11.72 17.03 -27.06
C GLY A 771 10.81 16.71 -25.86
N LYS A 772 9.84 17.56 -25.53
CA LYS A 772 8.84 17.29 -24.48
C LYS A 772 7.87 16.19 -24.91
N VAL A 773 7.35 15.42 -23.98
CA VAL A 773 6.35 14.38 -24.27
C VAL A 773 5.07 15.02 -24.82
N ALA A 774 4.60 14.56 -25.98
CA ALA A 774 3.37 14.99 -26.62
C ALA A 774 2.18 14.29 -25.96
N ARG A 775 1.72 14.80 -24.82
CA ARG A 775 0.72 14.10 -23.98
C ARG A 775 -0.64 13.90 -24.63
N LEU A 776 -1.03 14.78 -25.55
CA LEU A 776 -2.27 14.64 -26.31
C LEU A 776 -2.22 13.48 -27.32
N GLU A 777 -1.02 12.95 -27.59
CA GLU A 777 -0.78 11.83 -28.49
C GLU A 777 -0.58 10.50 -27.73
N LEU A 778 -0.67 10.52 -26.39
CA LEU A 778 -0.62 9.29 -25.61
C LEU A 778 -1.83 8.40 -25.94
N PRO A 779 -1.66 7.07 -26.05
CA PRO A 779 -2.76 6.18 -26.34
C PRO A 779 -3.82 6.27 -25.23
N PRO A 780 -5.13 6.25 -25.54
CA PRO A 780 -6.16 6.32 -24.53
C PRO A 780 -6.05 5.11 -23.58
N PRO A 781 -6.25 5.30 -22.26
CA PRO A 781 -6.27 4.19 -21.33
C PRO A 781 -7.38 3.19 -21.73
N PRO A 782 -7.13 1.87 -21.65
CA PRO A 782 -8.15 0.84 -21.84
C PRO A 782 -9.41 1.14 -21.01
N ARG A 783 -10.61 0.98 -21.59
CA ARG A 783 -11.86 1.10 -20.85
C ARG A 783 -11.96 -0.03 -19.81
N ARG A 784 -12.49 0.26 -18.61
CA ARG A 784 -12.90 -0.79 -17.66
C ARG A 784 -13.94 -1.67 -18.37
N HIS A 785 -13.75 -2.99 -18.35
CA HIS A 785 -14.44 -3.95 -19.22
C HIS A 785 -15.97 -3.77 -19.25
N ALA A 786 -16.54 -3.89 -20.45
CA ALA A 786 -17.96 -4.10 -20.71
C ALA A 786 -18.09 -5.40 -21.54
N GLU A 787 -19.23 -6.09 -21.38
CA GLU A 787 -19.73 -7.21 -22.21
C GLU A 787 -19.42 -8.65 -21.75
N SER A 788 -19.89 -9.04 -20.56
CA SER A 788 -20.30 -10.42 -20.27
C SER A 788 -21.40 -10.45 -19.21
N ALA A 789 -22.31 -11.44 -19.26
CA ALA A 789 -23.35 -11.58 -18.24
C ALA A 789 -22.74 -12.19 -16.95
N PRO A 790 -23.07 -11.70 -15.74
CA PRO A 790 -22.56 -12.27 -14.50
C PRO A 790 -23.08 -13.71 -14.29
N GLU A 791 -22.22 -14.59 -13.77
CA GLU A 791 -22.57 -16.00 -13.50
C GLU A 791 -23.62 -16.11 -12.38
N GLN A 792 -24.60 -17.01 -12.53
CA GLN A 792 -25.66 -17.21 -11.51
C GLN A 792 -25.05 -17.79 -10.23
N GLY A 793 -25.09 -17.02 -9.13
CA GLY A 793 -24.51 -17.39 -7.85
C GLY A 793 -25.56 -17.74 -6.78
N SER A 794 -25.11 -17.94 -5.54
CA SER A 794 -26.02 -18.07 -4.39
C SER A 794 -26.68 -16.73 -4.04
N ALA A 795 -27.81 -16.73 -3.33
CA ALA A 795 -28.47 -15.50 -2.87
C ALA A 795 -27.60 -14.59 -1.97
N LEU A 796 -26.50 -15.11 -1.41
CA LEU A 796 -25.48 -14.31 -0.73
C LEU A 796 -24.50 -13.70 -1.74
N ALA A 797 -24.01 -14.51 -2.69
CA ALA A 797 -23.15 -14.05 -3.77
C ALA A 797 -23.80 -12.89 -4.53
N ASP A 798 -25.07 -13.01 -4.91
CA ASP A 798 -25.78 -11.95 -5.63
C ASP A 798 -25.86 -10.64 -4.84
N ARG A 799 -26.03 -10.71 -3.51
CA ARG A 799 -26.06 -9.53 -2.63
C ARG A 799 -24.69 -8.88 -2.46
N LEU A 800 -23.63 -9.68 -2.31
CA LEU A 800 -22.25 -9.19 -2.23
C LEU A 800 -21.80 -8.59 -3.57
N ARG A 801 -22.23 -9.21 -4.68
CA ARG A 801 -21.96 -8.78 -6.05
C ARG A 801 -22.65 -7.47 -6.33
N GLU A 802 -23.91 -7.33 -5.92
CA GLU A 802 -24.66 -6.08 -5.97
C GLU A 802 -23.99 -4.99 -5.12
N ALA A 803 -23.43 -5.35 -3.96
CA ALA A 803 -22.69 -4.39 -3.13
C ALA A 803 -21.43 -3.86 -3.85
N TRP A 804 -20.65 -4.71 -4.53
CA TRP A 804 -19.54 -4.26 -5.38
C TRP A 804 -20.03 -3.45 -6.56
N ARG A 805 -21.03 -3.95 -7.30
CA ARG A 805 -21.56 -3.32 -8.50
C ARG A 805 -22.01 -1.89 -8.25
N VAL A 806 -22.86 -1.70 -7.23
CA VAL A 806 -23.38 -0.38 -6.84
C VAL A 806 -22.29 0.53 -6.29
N THR A 807 -21.36 -0.01 -5.50
CA THR A 807 -20.32 0.80 -4.86
C THR A 807 -19.24 1.25 -5.84
N LEU A 808 -18.90 0.40 -6.81
CA LEU A 808 -17.89 0.65 -7.83
C LEU A 808 -18.45 1.33 -9.08
N GLY A 809 -19.78 1.44 -9.20
CA GLY A 809 -20.44 2.06 -10.35
C GLY A 809 -20.22 1.29 -11.66
N VAL A 810 -20.08 -0.05 -11.58
CA VAL A 810 -19.86 -0.92 -12.74
C VAL A 810 -21.17 -1.57 -13.18
N ASP A 811 -21.30 -1.90 -14.46
CA ASP A 811 -22.53 -2.51 -14.99
C ASP A 811 -22.75 -3.93 -14.48
N ALA A 812 -21.67 -4.69 -14.29
CA ALA A 812 -21.67 -6.05 -13.74
C ALA A 812 -20.36 -6.31 -12.96
N VAL A 813 -20.39 -7.32 -12.10
CA VAL A 813 -19.21 -7.84 -11.37
C VAL A 813 -19.16 -9.35 -11.60
N HIS A 814 -18.05 -9.84 -12.12
CA HIS A 814 -17.76 -11.25 -12.39
C HIS A 814 -16.94 -11.88 -11.26
N ASP A 815 -16.90 -13.21 -11.21
CA ASP A 815 -16.24 -13.95 -10.13
C ASP A 815 -14.72 -13.76 -10.12
N ASP A 816 -14.12 -13.51 -11.28
CA ASP A 816 -12.69 -13.23 -11.45
C ASP A 816 -12.33 -11.75 -11.29
N ASP A 817 -13.32 -10.86 -11.15
CA ASP A 817 -13.05 -9.43 -11.10
C ASP A 817 -12.29 -9.06 -9.84
N ASN A 818 -11.14 -8.39 -10.02
CA ASN A 818 -10.38 -7.84 -8.90
C ASN A 818 -10.96 -6.49 -8.45
N PHE A 819 -11.19 -6.34 -7.14
CA PHE A 819 -11.76 -5.13 -6.56
C PHE A 819 -11.03 -3.86 -6.98
N LEU A 820 -9.69 -3.86 -6.91
CA LEU A 820 -8.86 -2.68 -7.24
C LEU A 820 -8.83 -2.42 -8.74
N ALA A 821 -8.80 -3.48 -9.56
CA ALA A 821 -8.82 -3.35 -11.02
C ALA A 821 -10.13 -2.75 -11.54
N LEU A 822 -11.25 -3.06 -10.87
CA LEU A 822 -12.55 -2.43 -11.14
C LEU A 822 -12.65 -0.97 -10.65
N GLY A 823 -11.58 -0.44 -10.03
CA GLY A 823 -11.55 0.91 -9.45
C GLY A 823 -11.82 0.99 -7.96
N GLY A 824 -11.83 -0.15 -7.29
CA GLY A 824 -11.86 -0.23 -5.85
C GLY A 824 -10.63 0.41 -5.22
N HIS A 825 -10.84 1.01 -4.06
CA HIS A 825 -9.82 1.61 -3.22
C HIS A 825 -10.33 1.62 -1.77
N SER A 826 -9.54 2.07 -0.80
CA SER A 826 -9.91 1.96 0.62
C SER A 826 -11.28 2.56 0.98
N LEU A 827 -11.64 3.72 0.39
CA LEU A 827 -12.96 4.34 0.55
C LEU A 827 -14.11 3.50 -0.06
N THR A 828 -13.97 2.94 -1.26
CA THR A 828 -15.00 2.04 -1.82
C THR A 828 -15.03 0.70 -1.09
N ALA A 829 -13.91 0.20 -0.56
CA ALA A 829 -13.88 -1.01 0.27
C ALA A 829 -14.65 -0.82 1.59
N LEU A 830 -14.51 0.34 2.24
CA LEU A 830 -15.30 0.70 3.42
C LEU A 830 -16.79 0.80 3.11
N ARG A 831 -17.15 1.40 1.97
CA ARG A 831 -18.56 1.47 1.50
C ARG A 831 -19.13 0.10 1.18
N VAL A 832 -18.34 -0.78 0.55
CA VAL A 832 -18.71 -2.18 0.33
C VAL A 832 -18.98 -2.86 1.66
N VAL A 833 -18.08 -2.75 2.63
CA VAL A 833 -18.25 -3.32 3.97
C VAL A 833 -19.53 -2.86 4.63
N HIS A 834 -19.79 -1.55 4.59
CA HIS A 834 -21.00 -0.99 5.16
C HIS A 834 -22.27 -1.54 4.48
N ARG A 835 -22.26 -1.59 3.15
CA ARG A 835 -23.39 -2.07 2.35
C ARG A 835 -23.62 -3.57 2.52
N VAL A 836 -22.56 -4.36 2.68
CA VAL A 836 -22.65 -5.77 3.05
C VAL A 836 -23.29 -5.95 4.42
N ARG A 837 -22.95 -5.09 5.40
CA ARG A 837 -23.59 -5.09 6.72
C ARG A 837 -25.09 -4.83 6.60
N GLU A 838 -25.52 -3.87 5.79
CA GLU A 838 -26.94 -3.56 5.61
C GLU A 838 -27.71 -4.63 4.82
N MET A 839 -27.14 -5.14 3.74
CA MET A 839 -27.84 -6.02 2.78
C MET A 839 -27.81 -7.50 3.17
N ALA A 840 -26.78 -7.92 3.91
CA ALA A 840 -26.52 -9.32 4.22
C ALA A 840 -26.35 -9.63 5.71
N ASP A 841 -26.43 -8.61 6.59
CA ASP A 841 -26.20 -8.69 8.04
C ASP A 841 -24.87 -9.41 8.35
N LEU A 842 -23.81 -8.93 7.68
CA LEU A 842 -22.48 -9.51 7.72
C LEU A 842 -21.44 -8.46 8.10
N GLU A 843 -20.62 -8.75 9.11
CA GLU A 843 -19.42 -7.97 9.38
C GLU A 843 -18.25 -8.49 8.55
N VAL A 844 -17.72 -7.62 7.71
CA VAL A 844 -16.60 -7.91 6.81
C VAL A 844 -15.54 -6.81 6.97
N SER A 845 -14.26 -7.16 6.91
CA SER A 845 -13.21 -6.14 7.06
C SER A 845 -12.95 -5.44 5.72
N PRO A 846 -12.66 -4.12 5.70
CA PRO A 846 -12.30 -3.43 4.44
C PRO A 846 -11.03 -4.01 3.83
N ALA A 847 -10.12 -4.48 4.69
CA ALA A 847 -8.93 -5.20 4.28
C ALA A 847 -9.25 -6.50 3.51
N SER A 848 -10.37 -7.17 3.79
CA SER A 848 -10.78 -8.37 3.04
C SER A 848 -11.09 -8.06 1.58
N CYS A 849 -11.73 -6.92 1.28
CA CYS A 849 -11.99 -6.49 -0.10
C CYS A 849 -10.70 -6.09 -0.82
N LEU A 850 -9.84 -5.32 -0.14
CA LEU A 850 -8.59 -4.81 -0.72
C LEU A 850 -7.53 -5.89 -0.96
N ARG A 851 -7.61 -7.01 -0.22
CA ARG A 851 -6.66 -8.12 -0.31
C ARG A 851 -7.18 -9.29 -1.14
N ALA A 852 -8.47 -9.31 -1.48
CA ALA A 852 -9.02 -10.37 -2.28
C ALA A 852 -8.52 -10.28 -3.72
N GLY A 853 -8.11 -11.42 -4.27
CA GLY A 853 -7.64 -11.52 -5.65
C GLY A 853 -8.78 -11.32 -6.66
N SER A 854 -9.98 -11.75 -6.30
CA SER A 854 -11.18 -11.65 -7.12
C SER A 854 -12.46 -11.57 -6.27
N PHE A 855 -13.61 -11.35 -6.90
CA PHE A 855 -14.91 -11.38 -6.24
C PHE A 855 -15.19 -12.77 -5.61
N ALA A 856 -14.83 -13.86 -6.27
CA ALA A 856 -15.00 -15.22 -5.76
C ALA A 856 -14.11 -15.52 -4.54
N ASP A 857 -12.85 -15.05 -4.55
CA ASP A 857 -11.96 -15.12 -3.38
C ASP A 857 -12.57 -14.35 -2.20
N TRP A 858 -13.07 -13.13 -2.46
CA TRP A 858 -13.73 -12.35 -1.44
C TRP A 858 -14.99 -13.03 -0.89
N LEU A 859 -15.88 -13.52 -1.77
CA LEU A 859 -17.10 -14.25 -1.40
C LEU A 859 -16.79 -15.47 -0.52
N THR A 860 -15.72 -16.22 -0.83
CA THR A 860 -15.28 -17.38 -0.06
C THR A 860 -14.83 -16.96 1.34
N ARG A 861 -13.97 -15.96 1.45
CA ARG A 861 -13.50 -15.41 2.74
C ARG A 861 -14.64 -14.91 3.62
N VAL A 862 -15.63 -14.25 3.03
CA VAL A 862 -16.82 -13.76 3.74
C VAL A 862 -17.69 -14.94 4.22
N THR A 863 -17.78 -16.01 3.43
CA THR A 863 -18.55 -17.22 3.78
C THR A 863 -17.88 -18.03 4.88
N ASP A 864 -16.55 -18.16 4.86
CA ASP A 864 -15.79 -18.90 5.87
C ASP A 864 -15.75 -18.18 7.22
N ALA A 865 -15.60 -16.85 7.23
CA ALA A 865 -15.73 -16.05 8.46
C ALA A 865 -17.11 -16.21 9.14
N ARG A 866 -18.14 -16.61 8.37
CA ARG A 866 -19.48 -16.88 8.86
C ARG A 866 -19.62 -18.24 9.55
N ARG A 867 -18.76 -19.21 9.24
CA ARG A 867 -18.79 -20.57 9.83
C ARG A 867 -18.13 -20.64 11.20
N ASP A 868 -17.22 -19.71 11.51
CA ASP A 868 -16.53 -19.64 12.80
C ASP A 868 -17.36 -18.99 13.93
N VAL A 869 -18.51 -18.38 13.61
CA VAL A 869 -19.46 -17.89 14.61
C VAL A 869 -20.52 -18.95 14.88
N SER A 870 -20.25 -19.87 15.81
CA SER A 870 -21.27 -20.79 16.32
C SER A 870 -22.41 -20.02 17.01
N PRO A 871 -23.69 -20.47 16.93
CA PRO A 871 -24.79 -19.81 17.62
C PRO A 871 -24.58 -19.88 19.15
N PRO A 872 -25.02 -18.85 19.90
CA PRO A 872 -24.90 -18.89 21.35
C PRO A 872 -25.73 -20.05 21.91
N ARG A 873 -25.10 -20.83 22.80
CA ARG A 873 -25.82 -21.72 23.73
C ARG A 873 -26.39 -20.92 24.89
#